data_AF-A0A6P4JKE7-F1
#
_entry.id   AF-A0A6P4JKE7-F1
#
_cell.length_a   1.000
_cell.length_b   1.000
_cell.length_c   1.000
_cell.angle_alpha   90.00
_cell.angle_beta   90.00
_cell.angle_gamma   90.00
#
_symmetry.space_group_name_H-M   'P 1'
#
loop_
_entity.id
_entity.type
_entity.pdbx_description
1 polymer ?
#
loop_
_entity_poly.entity_id
_entity_poly.type
_entity_poly.pdbx_seq_one_letter_code
_entity_poly.pdbx_strand_id
1 'polypeptide(L)'
;METAEAASPADAESPAKSVNGISHRENHNSDEKSSEDVEQKTDFMEQQLEESNAKSETPLTEPELKDEGKMEEDLKAAVLEQVPVEEGAAELTLRFKDLQAQEKEEEMDAKPRQNDILSHVHCLAQLEEQRRSYEQQLEQLRTSNSQKDNMITLIQRENAILDKEKQACRKEMDMANKEKEATVIKFAMKEKLLIDAKKEKEVVEKHLAEAKKEVKNMTTRFQAVNEEKSRMTYVIDEKCNEVRKYQRECEKYKTEMGHLESKLKYHINKLGYEAEAKAALERKLEEERNAPNKLEEKANEKLKMEFEANTILLKHEITSKTEALEKVTKDQQKLGEANRELQQQLQEITASHGQLTDELNRLKEQHNSVEASYSDELLNSAKLRGQLEELQLLRTQNTINEEKLVEEQTRVQQLEALAHDNEADLEQLKVKNHELLSINKEMSELIVRLQNDICLAEAKALGLEAENKLLKQEKLSYDSKYHQLEQQLSSEAMEKNEERLLLAKHLSEKTKLYELTKQKLEDVQGDYEATQHKHATLVKELQRELNKYKRGIPEPKTMPISYCSNCQQAINGNYPTENPQHQRSHSRSSSHGSLHSSSRRASESSESETVASSATTVQPPPVPQQDLQAVPSKKVLVERILRLQQATARQTERIEFLENHTAALVSEVQKKSKVVQHYMLRDQTAGALTTSRSDQNKSELVKYGNGIMAAIYGGSSKAGGENKAMSLELSLEINKKLQTVLEDTLLKNITLKENLDVLGLEVDNLTRKLRTMEACSSK
;
A
#
# COMPACT_ATOMS: atom_id res chain seq x y z
N MET A 1 36.59 11.76 -81.96
CA MET A 1 35.56 12.19 -81.00
C MET A 1 36.27 12.27 -79.64
N GLU A 2 37.18 13.24 -79.47
CA GLU A 2 36.89 14.65 -79.14
C GLU A 2 36.50 14.75 -77.65
N THR A 3 37.48 14.99 -76.77
CA THR A 3 37.93 16.30 -76.19
C THR A 3 37.05 16.72 -75.00
N ALA A 4 37.55 17.27 -73.89
CA ALA A 4 38.84 17.93 -73.55
C ALA A 4 39.36 17.38 -72.18
N GLU A 5 40.64 17.41 -71.76
CA GLU A 5 41.54 18.57 -71.48
C GLU A 5 40.91 19.64 -70.56
N ALA A 6 41.54 20.28 -69.57
CA ALA A 6 42.74 20.06 -68.74
C ALA A 6 42.63 21.02 -67.50
N ALA A 7 43.50 21.14 -66.48
CA ALA A 7 44.81 20.58 -66.15
C ALA A 7 45.07 20.66 -64.60
N SER A 8 46.20 20.12 -64.13
CA SER A 8 46.91 20.48 -62.87
C SER A 8 48.21 21.26 -63.25
N PRO A 9 49.26 21.50 -62.42
CA PRO A 9 49.49 21.28 -60.97
C PRO A 9 50.27 22.46 -60.28
N ALA A 10 51.03 22.15 -59.21
CA ALA A 10 52.23 22.85 -58.70
C ALA A 10 52.05 24.17 -57.91
N ASP A 11 52.88 24.50 -56.89
CA ASP A 11 53.91 23.71 -56.21
C ASP A 11 54.17 24.17 -54.76
N ALA A 12 54.92 23.31 -54.06
CA ALA A 12 55.40 23.35 -52.68
C ALA A 12 56.31 24.53 -52.27
N GLU A 13 56.35 24.84 -50.96
CA GLU A 13 57.62 25.10 -50.23
C GLU A 13 57.47 25.03 -48.68
N SER A 14 58.59 24.85 -48.01
CA SER A 14 58.88 24.91 -46.55
C SER A 14 60.38 25.24 -46.41
N PRO A 15 61.01 25.50 -45.23
CA PRO A 15 60.54 25.54 -43.83
C PRO A 15 61.04 26.77 -43.02
N ALA A 16 60.88 26.80 -41.67
CA ALA A 16 61.97 27.04 -40.66
C ALA A 16 61.60 27.77 -39.32
N LYS A 17 61.85 27.05 -38.22
CA LYS A 17 62.27 27.41 -36.83
C LYS A 17 62.42 28.89 -36.36
N SER A 18 61.84 29.21 -35.19
CA SER A 18 62.48 29.78 -33.96
C SER A 18 61.42 29.95 -32.84
N VAL A 19 61.56 29.41 -31.62
CA VAL A 19 62.36 29.79 -30.42
C VAL A 19 61.74 30.92 -29.55
N ASN A 20 61.45 30.58 -28.28
CA ASN A 20 61.05 31.44 -27.13
C ASN A 20 59.73 32.23 -27.27
N GLY A 21 59.01 32.58 -26.21
CA GLY A 21 59.15 32.23 -24.79
C GLY A 21 58.62 33.30 -23.83
N ILE A 22 57.85 32.88 -22.82
CA ILE A 22 57.63 33.56 -21.51
C ILE A 22 56.74 34.83 -21.49
N SER A 23 55.84 34.84 -20.49
CA SER A 23 55.22 36.00 -19.81
C SER A 23 54.23 36.90 -20.56
N HIS A 24 52.94 36.70 -20.24
CA HIS A 24 52.07 37.83 -19.87
C HIS A 24 51.78 37.77 -18.37
N ARG A 25 52.18 38.82 -17.64
CA ARG A 25 51.85 39.05 -16.23
C ARG A 25 51.63 40.54 -16.00
N GLU A 26 50.39 40.91 -15.68
CA GLU A 26 49.93 42.14 -15.01
C GLU A 26 48.42 41.89 -14.81
N ASN A 27 47.87 41.44 -13.69
CA ASN A 27 48.23 41.49 -12.25
C ASN A 27 47.84 42.82 -11.58
N HIS A 28 47.06 42.70 -10.48
CA HIS A 28 46.46 43.72 -9.58
C HIS A 28 44.95 44.00 -9.81
N ASN A 29 44.08 43.95 -8.78
CA ASN A 29 44.33 43.58 -7.37
C ASN A 29 43.05 43.20 -6.59
N SER A 30 43.23 42.51 -5.45
CA SER A 30 42.45 42.56 -4.18
C SER A 30 40.92 42.32 -4.20
N ASP A 31 40.30 41.53 -3.31
CA ASP A 31 40.79 40.87 -2.07
C ASP A 31 40.00 39.59 -1.74
N GLU A 32 40.62 38.75 -0.90
CA GLU A 32 40.01 37.58 -0.24
C GLU A 32 39.15 37.98 0.96
N LYS A 33 38.09 37.21 1.29
CA LYS A 33 37.96 36.42 2.54
C LYS A 33 36.59 35.75 2.75
N SER A 34 36.61 34.62 3.47
CA SER A 34 35.54 33.96 4.27
C SER A 34 34.10 33.95 3.70
N SER A 35 33.44 32.82 3.42
CA SER A 35 33.52 31.48 4.02
C SER A 35 33.28 31.43 5.53
N GLU A 36 32.14 31.96 5.96
CA GLU A 36 31.31 31.50 7.09
C GLU A 36 29.86 31.99 6.80
N ASP A 37 28.85 31.57 7.57
CA ASP A 37 27.43 31.97 7.47
C ASP A 37 26.57 31.50 6.26
N VAL A 38 26.41 30.18 6.06
CA VAL A 38 25.10 29.61 5.59
C VAL A 38 24.72 28.31 6.34
N GLU A 39 24.90 28.29 7.66
CA GLU A 39 24.26 27.31 8.55
C GLU A 39 23.58 28.04 9.72
N GLN A 40 22.43 28.68 9.45
CA GLN A 40 21.43 29.08 10.44
C GLN A 40 20.18 29.62 9.72
N LYS A 41 19.23 28.75 9.39
CA LYS A 41 17.92 29.16 8.87
C LYS A 41 16.77 28.18 9.19
N THR A 42 16.84 27.57 10.37
CA THR A 42 15.79 26.75 10.98
C THR A 42 15.21 27.34 12.27
N ASP A 43 15.90 28.29 12.89
CA ASP A 43 15.55 28.79 14.24
C ASP A 43 14.95 30.19 14.17
N PHE A 44 13.80 30.32 13.52
CA PHE A 44 13.04 31.59 13.47
C PHE A 44 11.54 31.38 13.71
N MET A 45 11.19 30.58 14.73
CA MET A 45 9.83 30.56 15.29
C MET A 45 9.75 30.16 16.78
N GLU A 46 10.86 30.21 17.53
CA GLU A 46 10.91 29.78 18.94
C GLU A 46 11.67 30.79 19.83
N GLN A 47 11.24 32.06 19.79
CA GLN A 47 11.69 33.09 20.75
C GLN A 47 10.68 34.24 20.92
N GLN A 48 9.45 33.92 21.35
CA GLN A 48 8.51 34.87 21.97
C GLN A 48 7.72 34.21 23.11
N LEU A 49 8.44 33.62 24.06
CA LEU A 49 7.94 33.27 25.39
C LEU A 49 9.01 33.69 26.40
N GLU A 50 8.58 34.32 27.51
CA GLU A 50 9.40 34.81 28.64
C GLU A 50 10.37 35.98 28.27
N GLU A 51 10.36 37.17 28.88
CA GLU A 51 9.53 37.74 29.95
C GLU A 51 9.20 39.22 29.65
N SER A 52 7.95 39.65 29.86
CA SER A 52 7.66 41.05 30.23
C SER A 52 6.43 41.12 31.13
N ASN A 53 6.64 40.76 32.39
CA ASN A 53 5.64 40.77 33.44
C ASN A 53 5.34 42.23 33.89
N ALA A 54 4.17 42.78 33.52
CA ALA A 54 3.48 43.80 34.32
C ALA A 54 2.01 44.05 33.88
N LYS A 55 1.07 43.66 34.75
CA LYS A 55 -0.30 44.22 34.90
C LYS A 55 -1.33 43.99 33.78
N SER A 56 -2.07 42.89 33.88
CA SER A 56 -3.54 42.95 34.13
C SER A 56 -4.10 41.55 34.40
N GLU A 57 -4.10 41.10 35.66
CA GLU A 57 -4.70 39.83 36.06
C GLU A 57 -6.16 40.02 36.53
N THR A 58 -7.10 39.44 35.79
CA THR A 58 -8.42 39.01 36.28
C THR A 58 -8.67 37.62 35.71
N PRO A 59 -8.53 36.54 36.49
CA PRO A 59 -8.76 35.19 36.00
C PRO A 59 -10.25 34.93 35.77
N LEU A 60 -10.59 34.42 34.59
CA LEU A 60 -11.84 33.69 34.37
C LEU A 60 -11.59 32.24 34.77
N THR A 61 -12.03 31.89 35.98
CA THR A 61 -11.95 30.53 36.52
C THR A 61 -12.95 29.59 35.85
N GLU A 62 -12.65 28.29 35.94
CA GLU A 62 -13.52 27.18 35.57
C GLU A 62 -14.97 27.32 36.10
N PRO A 63 -15.99 26.76 35.40
CA PRO A 63 -17.34 26.69 35.93
C PRO A 63 -17.42 25.64 37.05
N GLU A 64 -17.14 26.05 38.29
CA GLU A 64 -17.41 25.24 39.47
C GLU A 64 -18.91 24.89 39.58
N LEU A 65 -19.20 23.60 39.73
CA LEU A 65 -20.50 23.08 40.14
C LEU A 65 -20.82 23.52 41.58
N LYS A 66 -21.37 24.72 41.79
CA LYS A 66 -21.69 25.23 43.14
C LYS A 66 -22.58 26.48 43.23
N ASP A 67 -23.73 26.56 42.54
CA ASP A 67 -24.73 27.60 42.88
C ASP A 67 -26.21 27.30 42.59
N GLU A 68 -26.67 26.05 42.77
CA GLU A 68 -28.13 25.77 42.80
C GLU A 68 -28.74 25.94 44.21
N GLY A 69 -27.93 25.97 45.27
CA GLY A 69 -28.41 26.09 46.66
C GLY A 69 -28.87 27.49 47.06
N LYS A 70 -28.09 28.54 46.72
CA LYS A 70 -28.41 29.91 47.16
C LYS A 70 -29.64 30.48 46.48
N MET A 71 -29.89 30.17 45.21
CA MET A 71 -31.10 30.62 44.53
C MET A 71 -32.36 29.97 45.12
N GLU A 72 -32.26 28.77 45.68
CA GLU A 72 -33.36 28.12 46.41
C GLU A 72 -33.54 28.69 47.84
N GLU A 73 -32.45 29.10 48.51
CA GLU A 73 -32.51 29.79 49.81
C GLU A 73 -33.03 31.23 49.68
N ASP A 74 -32.61 31.99 48.67
CA ASP A 74 -33.09 33.36 48.42
C ASP A 74 -34.56 33.39 47.99
N LEU A 75 -35.04 32.40 47.20
CA LEU A 75 -36.48 32.25 46.93
C LEU A 75 -37.26 31.85 48.20
N LYS A 76 -36.71 31.00 49.08
CA LYS A 76 -37.35 30.67 50.36
C LYS A 76 -37.40 31.87 51.30
N ALA A 77 -36.35 32.69 51.34
CA ALA A 77 -36.31 33.92 52.11
C ALA A 77 -37.34 34.95 51.59
N ALA A 78 -37.41 35.18 50.28
CA ALA A 78 -38.35 36.11 49.66
C ALA A 78 -39.83 35.68 49.83
N VAL A 79 -40.11 34.38 49.89
CA VAL A 79 -41.46 33.86 50.19
C VAL A 79 -41.82 33.97 51.68
N LEU A 80 -40.82 33.96 52.57
CA LEU A 80 -41.01 34.17 54.01
C LEU A 80 -41.23 35.65 54.40
N GLU A 81 -40.87 36.61 53.55
CA GLU A 81 -40.97 38.05 53.85
C GLU A 81 -42.27 38.72 53.33
N GLN A 82 -43.21 37.97 52.73
CA GLN A 82 -44.50 38.49 52.24
C GLN A 82 -45.75 37.81 52.83
N VAL A 83 -45.64 37.24 54.04
CA VAL A 83 -46.81 36.79 54.82
C VAL A 83 -46.86 37.54 56.14
N PRO A 84 -47.81 38.48 56.34
CA PRO A 84 -48.11 38.96 57.68
C PRO A 84 -48.78 37.81 58.44
N VAL A 85 -48.03 37.15 59.32
CA VAL A 85 -48.59 36.26 60.34
C VAL A 85 -49.24 37.16 61.39
N GLU A 86 -50.50 37.52 61.15
CA GLU A 86 -51.30 38.22 62.17
C GLU A 86 -51.47 37.34 63.42
N GLU A 87 -51.33 37.96 64.59
CA GLU A 87 -51.39 37.33 65.92
C GLU A 87 -52.83 36.94 66.35
N GLY A 88 -53.66 36.45 65.42
CA GLY A 88 -55.11 36.24 65.60
C GLY A 88 -55.51 35.19 66.64
N ALA A 89 -54.59 34.36 67.12
CA ALA A 89 -54.89 33.31 68.11
C ALA A 89 -55.02 33.84 69.56
N ALA A 90 -54.31 34.93 69.90
CA ALA A 90 -54.40 35.54 71.23
C ALA A 90 -55.69 36.37 71.39
N GLU A 91 -56.07 37.09 70.34
CA GLU A 91 -57.18 38.05 70.38
C GLU A 91 -58.57 37.36 70.41
N LEU A 92 -58.74 36.22 69.71
CA LEU A 92 -59.95 35.39 69.86
C LEU A 92 -60.10 34.79 71.27
N THR A 93 -58.99 34.47 71.93
CA THR A 93 -59.00 33.85 73.28
C THR A 93 -59.36 34.86 74.37
N LEU A 94 -59.09 36.15 74.16
CA LEU A 94 -59.55 37.25 75.03
C LEU A 94 -61.06 37.50 74.85
N ARG A 95 -61.54 37.71 73.62
CA ARG A 95 -62.98 37.95 73.36
C ARG A 95 -63.91 36.83 73.85
N PHE A 96 -63.46 35.56 73.83
CA PHE A 96 -64.27 34.44 74.33
C PHE A 96 -64.38 34.43 75.87
N LYS A 97 -63.39 34.97 76.59
CA LYS A 97 -63.44 35.14 78.05
C LYS A 97 -64.31 36.33 78.45
N ASP A 98 -64.26 37.42 77.69
CA ASP A 98 -65.06 38.62 77.96
C ASP A 98 -66.57 38.34 77.77
N LEU A 99 -66.94 37.51 76.77
CA LEU A 99 -68.32 37.06 76.58
C LEU A 99 -68.80 36.11 77.71
N GLN A 100 -67.96 35.19 78.20
CA GLN A 100 -68.30 34.35 79.36
C GLN A 100 -68.37 35.12 80.69
N ALA A 101 -67.79 36.32 80.77
CA ALA A 101 -67.93 37.20 81.91
C ALA A 101 -69.28 37.94 81.91
N GLN A 102 -69.79 38.34 80.73
CA GLN A 102 -71.10 39.00 80.62
C GLN A 102 -72.30 38.07 80.87
N GLU A 103 -72.21 36.78 80.50
CA GLU A 103 -73.27 35.79 80.77
C GLU A 103 -73.47 35.47 82.28
N LYS A 104 -72.70 36.06 83.20
CA LYS A 104 -72.79 35.84 84.65
C LYS A 104 -73.29 37.01 85.49
N GLU A 105 -73.57 38.18 84.91
CA GLU A 105 -74.14 39.32 85.65
C GLU A 105 -75.63 39.59 85.34
N GLU A 106 -76.25 38.92 84.35
CA GLU A 106 -77.67 39.10 84.01
C GLU A 106 -78.64 38.04 84.61
N GLU A 107 -78.27 37.35 85.69
CA GLU A 107 -79.16 36.43 86.43
C GLU A 107 -79.83 37.09 87.67
N MET A 108 -80.25 38.35 87.57
CA MET A 108 -81.09 39.04 88.59
C MET A 108 -81.98 40.16 88.02
N ASP A 109 -83.23 39.84 87.66
CA ASP A 109 -84.47 40.32 88.33
C ASP A 109 -85.71 39.85 87.53
N ALA A 110 -86.66 39.20 88.20
CA ALA A 110 -87.83 38.65 87.57
C ALA A 110 -89.04 39.59 87.72
N LYS A 111 -89.54 40.16 86.61
CA LYS A 111 -90.92 40.67 86.48
C LYS A 111 -91.40 40.64 85.03
N PRO A 112 -92.45 39.87 84.69
CA PRO A 112 -93.02 39.92 83.36
C PRO A 112 -93.83 41.22 83.18
N ARG A 113 -93.52 42.01 82.16
CA ARG A 113 -94.38 43.11 81.70
C ARG A 113 -94.87 42.82 80.28
N GLN A 114 -96.19 42.87 80.11
CA GLN A 114 -96.88 42.34 78.93
C GLN A 114 -96.74 43.19 77.64
N ASN A 115 -95.72 44.06 77.59
CA ASN A 115 -95.33 44.86 76.43
C ASN A 115 -93.98 44.43 75.80
N ASP A 116 -93.24 43.50 76.42
CA ASP A 116 -91.89 43.12 75.95
C ASP A 116 -91.87 42.28 74.66
N ILE A 117 -93.00 41.70 74.22
CA ILE A 117 -93.02 40.87 73.01
C ILE A 117 -92.67 41.70 71.77
N LEU A 118 -93.14 42.95 71.67
CA LEU A 118 -92.89 43.82 70.50
C LEU A 118 -91.46 44.39 70.48
N SER A 119 -90.91 44.78 71.64
CA SER A 119 -89.51 45.23 71.74
C SER A 119 -88.54 44.07 71.53
N HIS A 120 -88.83 42.89 72.08
CA HIS A 120 -88.02 41.68 71.89
C HIS A 120 -88.08 41.19 70.44
N VAL A 121 -89.25 41.19 69.79
CA VAL A 121 -89.36 40.87 68.34
C VAL A 121 -88.60 41.89 67.48
N HIS A 122 -88.62 43.18 67.81
CA HIS A 122 -87.80 44.19 67.10
C HIS A 122 -86.29 43.96 67.31
N CYS A 123 -85.86 43.64 68.54
CA CYS A 123 -84.47 43.32 68.85
C CYS A 123 -84.00 42.06 68.09
N LEU A 124 -84.81 41.00 68.11
CA LEU A 124 -84.55 39.76 67.36
C LEU A 124 -84.50 40.01 65.85
N ALA A 125 -85.40 40.83 65.30
CA ALA A 125 -85.38 41.20 63.88
C ALA A 125 -84.11 41.97 63.51
N GLN A 126 -83.66 42.90 64.36
CA GLN A 126 -82.43 43.67 64.15
C GLN A 126 -81.17 42.79 64.26
N LEU A 127 -81.14 41.84 65.21
CA LEU A 127 -80.08 40.83 65.30
C LEU A 127 -80.10 39.86 64.11
N GLU A 128 -81.27 39.50 63.60
CA GLU A 128 -81.39 38.65 62.41
C GLU A 128 -80.99 39.39 61.13
N GLU A 129 -81.25 40.69 61.02
CA GLU A 129 -80.76 41.54 59.93
C GLU A 129 -79.23 41.70 59.99
N GLN A 130 -78.66 41.93 61.17
CA GLN A 130 -77.20 41.90 61.37
C GLN A 130 -76.60 40.54 61.02
N ARG A 131 -77.22 39.43 61.45
CA ARG A 131 -76.81 38.07 61.09
C ARG A 131 -76.79 37.88 59.58
N ARG A 132 -77.85 38.29 58.87
CA ARG A 132 -77.91 38.23 57.40
C ARG A 132 -76.84 39.11 56.74
N SER A 133 -76.53 40.28 57.30
CA SER A 133 -75.45 41.14 56.80
C SER A 133 -74.08 40.47 56.95
N TYR A 134 -73.79 39.85 58.10
CA TYR A 134 -72.55 39.10 58.30
C TYR A 134 -72.49 37.82 57.44
N GLU A 135 -73.60 37.08 57.28
CA GLU A 135 -73.70 35.93 56.37
C GLU A 135 -73.38 36.36 54.91
N GLN A 136 -73.89 37.51 54.46
CA GLN A 136 -73.58 38.07 53.14
C GLN A 136 -72.11 38.49 53.00
N GLN A 137 -71.53 39.17 54.00
CA GLN A 137 -70.11 39.55 54.00
C GLN A 137 -69.20 38.32 53.98
N LEU A 138 -69.54 37.28 54.74
CA LEU A 138 -68.77 36.05 54.82
C LEU A 138 -68.84 35.24 53.52
N GLU A 139 -69.96 35.28 52.80
CA GLU A 139 -70.09 34.68 51.47
C GLU A 139 -69.35 35.50 50.37
N GLN A 140 -69.32 36.84 50.49
CA GLN A 140 -68.47 37.69 49.64
C GLN A 140 -66.97 37.42 49.88
N LEU A 141 -66.55 37.22 51.12
CA LEU A 141 -65.16 36.85 51.43
C LEU A 141 -64.81 35.44 50.92
N ARG A 142 -65.70 34.46 51.07
CA ARG A 142 -65.51 33.10 50.52
C ARG A 142 -65.37 33.10 48.99
N THR A 143 -66.25 33.82 48.30
CA THR A 143 -66.18 33.94 46.83
C THR A 143 -64.94 34.69 46.37
N SER A 144 -64.52 35.75 47.08
CA SER A 144 -63.23 36.43 46.82
C SER A 144 -62.03 35.52 47.06
N ASN A 145 -62.03 34.70 48.12
CA ASN A 145 -60.93 33.78 48.39
C ASN A 145 -60.85 32.67 47.33
N SER A 146 -61.99 32.10 46.93
CA SER A 146 -62.05 31.15 45.82
C SER A 146 -61.55 31.75 44.50
N GLN A 147 -61.82 33.04 44.22
CA GLN A 147 -61.26 33.73 43.06
C GLN A 147 -59.72 33.86 43.16
N LYS A 148 -59.17 34.15 44.34
CA LYS A 148 -57.71 34.18 44.57
C LYS A 148 -57.07 32.80 44.39
N ASP A 149 -57.67 31.73 44.94
CA ASP A 149 -57.16 30.36 44.81
C ASP A 149 -57.13 29.90 43.34
N ASN A 150 -58.16 30.26 42.56
CA ASN A 150 -58.21 30.04 41.12
C ASN A 150 -57.10 30.83 40.38
N MET A 151 -56.83 32.07 40.78
CA MET A 151 -55.74 32.89 40.21
C MET A 151 -54.36 32.32 40.53
N ILE A 152 -54.12 31.90 41.77
CA ILE A 152 -52.87 31.23 42.20
C ILE A 152 -52.66 29.94 41.38
N THR A 153 -53.72 29.15 41.21
CA THR A 153 -53.67 27.92 40.39
C THR A 153 -53.34 28.22 38.92
N LEU A 154 -53.82 29.34 38.37
CA LEU A 154 -53.50 29.76 37.00
C LEU A 154 -52.04 30.18 36.87
N ILE A 155 -51.55 31.02 37.79
CA ILE A 155 -50.14 31.47 37.84
C ILE A 155 -49.18 30.28 38.01
N GLN A 156 -49.52 29.31 38.87
CA GLN A 156 -48.73 28.09 39.03
C GLN A 156 -48.66 27.25 37.74
N ARG A 157 -49.76 27.16 36.98
CA ARG A 157 -49.76 26.49 35.67
C ARG A 157 -48.95 27.24 34.63
N GLU A 158 -49.05 28.57 34.60
CA GLU A 158 -48.30 29.43 33.69
C GLU A 158 -46.79 29.35 33.96
N ASN A 159 -46.36 29.46 35.22
CA ASN A 159 -44.96 29.24 35.62
C ASN A 159 -44.46 27.85 35.23
N ALA A 160 -45.27 26.79 35.44
CA ALA A 160 -44.90 25.42 35.05
C ALA A 160 -44.86 25.19 33.52
N ILE A 161 -45.46 26.07 32.71
CA ILE A 161 -45.30 26.09 31.25
C ILE A 161 -44.02 26.86 30.90
N LEU A 162 -43.84 28.07 31.44
CA LEU A 162 -42.65 28.89 31.22
C LEU A 162 -41.34 28.18 31.61
N ASP A 163 -41.32 27.41 32.70
CA ASP A 163 -40.14 26.62 33.08
C ASP A 163 -39.87 25.46 32.10
N LYS A 164 -40.91 24.85 31.52
CA LYS A 164 -40.74 23.83 30.46
C LYS A 164 -40.21 24.45 29.18
N GLU A 165 -40.73 25.61 28.77
CA GLU A 165 -40.26 26.36 27.60
C GLU A 165 -38.81 26.81 27.79
N LYS A 166 -38.47 27.39 28.94
CA LYS A 166 -37.10 27.74 29.35
C LYS A 166 -36.17 26.52 29.32
N GLN A 167 -36.61 25.35 29.79
CA GLN A 167 -35.82 24.13 29.71
C GLN A 167 -35.68 23.60 28.28
N ALA A 168 -36.72 23.74 27.43
CA ALA A 168 -36.66 23.39 26.02
C ALA A 168 -35.67 24.28 25.26
N CYS A 169 -35.76 25.60 25.39
CA CYS A 169 -34.83 26.54 24.75
C CYS A 169 -33.38 26.33 25.22
N ARG A 170 -33.14 26.00 26.50
CA ARG A 170 -31.80 25.60 26.98
C ARG A 170 -31.29 24.34 26.28
N LYS A 171 -32.12 23.29 26.17
CA LYS A 171 -31.76 22.05 25.46
C LYS A 171 -31.47 22.28 23.97
N GLU A 172 -32.25 23.14 23.30
CA GLU A 172 -32.01 23.52 21.90
C GLU A 172 -30.70 24.29 21.74
N MET A 173 -30.41 25.24 22.64
CA MET A 173 -29.12 25.96 22.67
C MET A 173 -27.94 25.00 22.88
N ASP A 174 -28.04 24.06 23.82
CA ASP A 174 -27.01 23.07 24.08
C ASP A 174 -26.80 22.11 22.90
N MET A 175 -27.88 21.75 22.19
CA MET A 175 -27.81 20.97 20.95
C MET A 175 -27.12 21.76 19.82
N ALA A 176 -27.51 23.01 19.60
CA ALA A 176 -26.90 23.87 18.59
C ALA A 176 -25.40 24.12 18.87
N ASN A 177 -25.00 24.28 20.13
CA ASN A 177 -23.60 24.38 20.53
C ASN A 177 -22.82 23.08 20.23
N LYS A 178 -23.37 21.91 20.59
CA LYS A 178 -22.77 20.60 20.25
C LYS A 178 -22.65 20.37 18.74
N GLU A 179 -23.64 20.79 17.96
CA GLU A 179 -23.58 20.71 16.49
C GLU A 179 -22.53 21.64 15.89
N LYS A 180 -22.40 22.86 16.43
CA LYS A 180 -21.34 23.82 16.08
C LYS A 180 -19.95 23.24 16.38
N GLU A 181 -19.73 22.72 17.57
CA GLU A 181 -18.46 22.08 17.98
C GLU A 181 -18.14 20.87 17.11
N ALA A 182 -19.10 19.96 16.92
CA ALA A 182 -18.94 18.80 16.04
C ALA A 182 -18.63 19.20 14.58
N THR A 183 -19.16 20.33 14.13
CA THR A 183 -18.86 20.90 12.80
C THR A 183 -17.43 21.44 12.74
N VAL A 184 -16.97 22.19 13.75
CA VAL A 184 -15.58 22.66 13.84
C VAL A 184 -14.60 21.49 13.86
N ILE A 185 -14.87 20.43 14.63
CA ILE A 185 -14.05 19.21 14.67
C ILE A 185 -13.99 18.56 13.29
N LYS A 186 -15.12 18.42 12.58
CA LYS A 186 -15.15 17.86 11.21
C LYS A 186 -14.33 18.71 10.23
N PHE A 187 -14.38 20.03 10.33
CA PHE A 187 -13.54 20.92 9.51
C PHE A 187 -12.05 20.77 9.84
N ALA A 188 -11.67 20.75 11.12
CA ALA A 188 -10.28 20.56 11.54
C ALA A 188 -9.71 19.20 11.09
N MET A 189 -10.50 18.12 11.21
CA MET A 189 -10.12 16.79 10.70
C MET A 189 -9.95 16.80 9.18
N LYS A 190 -10.86 17.46 8.45
CA LYS A 190 -10.77 17.57 6.98
C LYS A 190 -9.56 18.39 6.54
N GLU A 191 -9.24 19.49 7.23
CA GLU A 191 -8.06 20.30 6.94
C GLU A 191 -6.77 19.54 7.24
N LYS A 192 -6.70 18.80 8.36
CA LYS A 192 -5.58 17.89 8.63
C LYS A 192 -5.39 16.89 7.48
N LEU A 193 -6.44 16.18 7.08
CA LEU A 193 -6.37 15.21 5.97
C LEU A 193 -5.95 15.87 4.66
N LEU A 194 -6.33 17.12 4.40
CA LEU A 194 -5.92 17.90 3.23
C LEU A 194 -4.44 18.31 3.30
N ILE A 195 -3.92 18.64 4.49
CA ILE A 195 -2.49 18.91 4.71
C ILE A 195 -1.66 17.63 4.55
N ASP A 196 -2.10 16.52 5.13
CA ASP A 196 -1.41 15.23 5.04
C ASP A 196 -1.37 14.74 3.58
N ALA A 197 -2.48 14.86 2.85
CA ALA A 197 -2.53 14.56 1.40
C ALA A 197 -1.67 15.50 0.54
N LYS A 198 -1.50 16.77 0.93
CA LYS A 198 -0.57 17.70 0.26
C LYS A 198 0.89 17.27 0.48
N LYS A 199 1.27 16.89 1.71
CA LYS A 199 2.62 16.39 2.02
C LYS A 199 2.93 15.10 1.25
N GLU A 200 1.99 14.15 1.22
CA GLU A 200 2.14 12.92 0.44
C GLU A 200 2.29 13.21 -1.06
N LYS A 201 1.49 14.13 -1.61
CA LYS A 201 1.64 14.61 -2.99
C LYS A 201 3.03 15.21 -3.26
N GLU A 202 3.54 16.07 -2.38
CA GLU A 202 4.86 16.69 -2.53
C GLU A 202 6.00 15.65 -2.52
N VAL A 203 5.91 14.63 -1.64
CA VAL A 203 6.86 13.50 -1.62
C VAL A 203 6.81 12.70 -2.93
N VAL A 204 5.61 12.37 -3.42
CA VAL A 204 5.43 11.68 -4.70
C VAL A 204 5.91 12.52 -5.89
N GLU A 205 5.68 13.84 -5.89
CA GLU A 205 6.18 14.75 -6.93
C GLU A 205 7.71 14.87 -6.90
N LYS A 206 8.34 14.86 -5.72
CA LYS A 206 9.80 14.80 -5.58
C LYS A 206 10.36 13.50 -6.15
N HIS A 207 9.82 12.34 -5.78
CA HIS A 207 10.26 11.06 -6.33
C HIS A 207 10.00 10.95 -7.84
N LEU A 208 8.91 11.52 -8.36
CA LEU A 208 8.66 11.61 -9.80
C LEU A 208 9.71 12.49 -10.51
N ALA A 209 10.18 13.57 -9.88
CA ALA A 209 11.25 14.42 -10.43
C ALA A 209 12.61 13.70 -10.42
N GLU A 210 12.92 12.95 -9.35
CA GLU A 210 14.11 12.10 -9.24
C GLU A 210 14.11 11.00 -10.31
N ALA A 211 13.02 10.25 -10.45
CA ALA A 211 12.86 9.23 -11.49
C ALA A 211 12.97 9.83 -12.91
N LYS A 212 12.40 11.02 -13.16
CA LYS A 212 12.57 11.73 -14.45
C LYS A 212 14.02 12.14 -14.71
N LYS A 213 14.80 12.48 -13.67
CA LYS A 213 16.24 12.76 -13.78
C LYS A 213 17.02 11.48 -14.10
N GLU A 214 16.69 10.37 -13.45
CA GLU A 214 17.31 9.07 -13.72
C GLU A 214 17.02 8.56 -15.13
N VAL A 215 15.77 8.65 -15.62
CA VAL A 215 15.40 8.30 -17.00
C VAL A 215 16.21 9.12 -18.01
N LYS A 216 16.41 10.42 -17.78
CA LYS A 216 17.30 11.25 -18.62
C LYS A 216 18.75 10.74 -18.59
N ASN A 217 19.30 10.49 -17.40
CA ASN A 217 20.67 9.97 -17.26
C ASN A 217 20.85 8.63 -17.99
N MET A 218 19.91 7.70 -17.86
CA MET A 218 19.94 6.41 -18.56
C MET A 218 19.76 6.57 -20.07
N THR A 219 18.95 7.52 -20.53
CA THR A 219 18.82 7.87 -21.96
C THR A 219 20.15 8.37 -22.54
N THR A 220 20.86 9.24 -21.82
CA THR A 220 22.20 9.72 -22.23
C THR A 220 23.23 8.59 -22.24
N ARG A 221 23.22 7.70 -21.23
CA ARG A 221 24.09 6.50 -21.23
C ARG A 221 23.78 5.57 -22.41
N PHE A 222 22.50 5.36 -22.73
CA PHE A 222 22.08 4.56 -23.87
C PHE A 222 22.55 5.17 -25.20
N GLN A 223 22.47 6.49 -25.36
CA GLN A 223 23.00 7.20 -26.52
C GLN A 223 24.51 7.00 -26.68
N ALA A 224 25.30 7.19 -25.62
CA ALA A 224 26.75 6.97 -25.64
C ALA A 224 27.14 5.50 -25.98
N VAL A 225 26.40 4.52 -25.44
CA VAL A 225 26.61 3.10 -25.77
C VAL A 225 26.23 2.81 -27.24
N ASN A 226 25.20 3.45 -27.78
CA ASN A 226 24.81 3.30 -29.18
C ASN A 226 25.80 3.98 -30.15
N GLU A 227 26.43 5.08 -29.73
CA GLU A 227 27.54 5.71 -30.46
C GLU A 227 28.78 4.80 -30.49
N GLU A 228 29.20 4.24 -29.35
CA GLU A 228 30.35 3.31 -29.33
C GLU A 228 30.05 2.00 -30.07
N LYS A 229 28.80 1.50 -30.03
CA LYS A 229 28.36 0.37 -30.88
C LYS A 229 28.54 0.69 -32.37
N SER A 230 28.16 1.90 -32.79
CA SER A 230 28.31 2.36 -34.17
C SER A 230 29.79 2.48 -34.55
N ARG A 231 30.63 3.01 -33.65
CA ARG A 231 32.08 3.09 -33.81
C ARG A 231 32.74 1.71 -33.93
N MET A 232 32.36 0.77 -33.07
CA MET A 232 32.84 -0.60 -33.09
C MET A 232 32.43 -1.33 -34.39
N THR A 233 31.21 -1.11 -34.86
CA THR A 233 30.73 -1.68 -36.14
C THR A 233 31.58 -1.19 -37.31
N TYR A 234 31.89 0.11 -37.35
CA TYR A 234 32.79 0.68 -38.37
C TYR A 234 34.20 0.05 -38.32
N VAL A 235 34.79 -0.13 -37.14
CA VAL A 235 36.11 -0.77 -36.99
C VAL A 235 36.07 -2.24 -37.43
N ILE A 236 34.99 -2.97 -37.11
CA ILE A 236 34.79 -4.35 -37.58
C ILE A 236 34.71 -4.41 -39.10
N ASP A 237 33.98 -3.50 -39.74
CA ASP A 237 33.88 -3.43 -41.21
C ASP A 237 35.23 -3.10 -41.86
N GLU A 238 36.00 -2.17 -41.28
CA GLU A 238 37.37 -1.86 -41.71
C GLU A 238 38.29 -3.09 -41.62
N LYS A 239 38.29 -3.81 -40.50
CA LYS A 239 39.07 -5.05 -40.36
C LYS A 239 38.59 -6.17 -41.28
N CYS A 240 37.30 -6.27 -41.54
CA CYS A 240 36.76 -7.18 -42.56
C CYS A 240 37.19 -6.78 -43.99
N ASN A 241 37.43 -5.50 -44.28
CA ASN A 241 38.00 -5.04 -45.54
C ASN A 241 39.51 -5.36 -45.64
N GLU A 242 40.28 -5.16 -44.56
CA GLU A 242 41.70 -5.53 -44.47
C GLU A 242 41.90 -7.04 -44.69
N VAL A 243 41.15 -7.89 -43.98
CA VAL A 243 41.22 -9.36 -44.16
C VAL A 243 40.90 -9.74 -45.61
N ARG A 244 39.88 -9.14 -46.22
CA ARG A 244 39.56 -9.36 -47.64
C ARG A 244 40.65 -8.83 -48.59
N LYS A 245 41.49 -7.87 -48.19
CA LYS A 245 42.66 -7.41 -48.96
C LYS A 245 43.78 -8.44 -48.86
N TYR A 246 44.18 -8.83 -47.65
CA TYR A 246 45.23 -9.82 -47.43
C TYR A 246 44.90 -11.18 -48.06
N GLN A 247 43.65 -11.63 -48.02
CA GLN A 247 43.22 -12.84 -48.74
C GLN A 247 43.49 -12.77 -50.25
N ARG A 248 43.25 -11.61 -50.90
CA ARG A 248 43.54 -11.40 -52.32
C ARG A 248 45.05 -11.35 -52.62
N GLU A 249 45.85 -10.84 -51.68
CA GLU A 249 47.31 -10.85 -51.79
C GLU A 249 47.88 -12.27 -51.61
N CYS A 250 47.37 -13.05 -50.65
CA CYS A 250 47.72 -14.47 -50.48
C CYS A 250 47.42 -15.31 -51.73
N GLU A 251 46.22 -15.16 -52.33
CA GLU A 251 45.90 -15.89 -53.57
C GLU A 251 46.78 -15.45 -54.76
N LYS A 252 47.17 -14.17 -54.85
CA LYS A 252 48.19 -13.73 -55.83
C LYS A 252 49.53 -14.44 -55.62
N TYR A 253 50.10 -14.38 -54.42
CA TYR A 253 51.39 -15.03 -54.13
C TYR A 253 51.36 -16.54 -54.35
N LYS A 254 50.23 -17.19 -54.09
CA LYS A 254 50.00 -18.60 -54.39
C LYS A 254 50.02 -18.89 -55.90
N THR A 255 49.42 -18.03 -56.73
CA THR A 255 49.53 -18.16 -58.20
C THR A 255 50.95 -17.89 -58.71
N GLU A 256 51.64 -16.87 -58.17
CA GLU A 256 53.03 -16.56 -58.52
C GLU A 256 53.99 -17.70 -58.14
N MET A 257 53.80 -18.29 -56.96
CA MET A 257 54.56 -19.46 -56.51
C MET A 257 54.31 -20.67 -57.41
N GLY A 258 53.06 -20.96 -57.79
CA GLY A 258 52.74 -22.01 -58.76
C GLY A 258 53.37 -21.78 -60.15
N HIS A 259 53.51 -20.52 -60.60
CA HIS A 259 54.26 -20.18 -61.81
C HIS A 259 55.77 -20.41 -61.66
N LEU A 260 56.35 -20.06 -60.50
CA LEU A 260 57.77 -20.31 -60.21
C LEU A 260 58.08 -21.80 -60.08
N GLU A 261 57.24 -22.59 -59.41
CA GLU A 261 57.33 -24.05 -59.34
C GLU A 261 57.27 -24.69 -60.73
N SER A 262 56.34 -24.24 -61.58
CA SER A 262 56.22 -24.70 -62.97
C SER A 262 57.49 -24.40 -63.78
N LYS A 263 58.07 -23.20 -63.60
CA LYS A 263 59.32 -22.78 -64.25
C LYS A 263 60.53 -23.56 -63.72
N LEU A 264 60.60 -23.80 -62.41
CA LEU A 264 61.64 -24.63 -61.80
C LEU A 264 61.59 -26.05 -62.33
N LYS A 265 60.39 -26.66 -62.39
CA LYS A 265 60.18 -27.99 -62.97
C LYS A 265 60.61 -28.06 -64.44
N TYR A 266 60.35 -27.02 -65.23
CA TYR A 266 60.87 -26.93 -66.60
C TYR A 266 62.40 -26.91 -66.64
N HIS A 267 63.07 -26.11 -65.79
CA HIS A 267 64.53 -26.07 -65.73
C HIS A 267 65.16 -27.38 -65.23
N ILE A 268 64.56 -28.05 -64.24
CA ILE A 268 64.98 -29.38 -63.77
C ILE A 268 64.90 -30.40 -64.91
N ASN A 269 63.76 -30.45 -65.63
CA ASN A 269 63.61 -31.34 -66.77
C ASN A 269 64.62 -31.05 -67.89
N LYS A 270 64.85 -29.76 -68.20
CA LYS A 270 65.84 -29.35 -69.20
C LYS A 270 67.26 -29.77 -68.81
N LEU A 271 67.65 -29.55 -67.55
CA LEU A 271 68.95 -29.99 -67.04
C LEU A 271 69.08 -31.52 -67.08
N GLY A 272 68.00 -32.26 -66.83
CA GLY A 272 67.93 -33.72 -67.00
C GLY A 272 68.27 -34.15 -68.44
N TYR A 273 67.62 -33.55 -69.44
CA TYR A 273 67.93 -33.82 -70.85
C TYR A 273 69.37 -33.46 -71.22
N GLU A 274 69.91 -32.34 -70.73
CA GLU A 274 71.29 -31.93 -70.98
C GLU A 274 72.30 -32.88 -70.29
N ALA A 275 71.99 -33.38 -69.10
CA ALA A 275 72.81 -34.35 -68.38
C ALA A 275 72.80 -35.73 -69.07
N GLU A 276 71.65 -36.20 -69.57
CA GLU A 276 71.54 -37.42 -70.37
C GLU A 276 72.33 -37.32 -71.68
N ALA A 277 72.25 -36.16 -72.36
CA ALA A 277 73.03 -35.89 -73.57
C ALA A 277 74.56 -35.89 -73.29
N LYS A 278 74.99 -35.30 -72.17
CA LYS A 278 76.38 -35.34 -71.71
C LYS A 278 76.85 -36.77 -71.42
N ALA A 279 76.06 -37.56 -70.69
CA ALA A 279 76.38 -38.95 -70.40
C ALA A 279 76.45 -39.83 -71.67
N ALA A 280 75.63 -39.55 -72.68
CA ALA A 280 75.70 -40.21 -73.99
C ALA A 280 76.96 -39.82 -74.79
N LEU A 281 77.42 -38.57 -74.69
CA LEU A 281 78.69 -38.11 -75.27
C LEU A 281 79.91 -38.70 -74.53
N GLU A 282 79.88 -38.78 -73.20
CA GLU A 282 80.96 -39.35 -72.40
C GLU A 282 81.15 -40.85 -72.66
N ARG A 283 80.07 -41.62 -72.86
CA ARG A 283 80.19 -43.02 -73.33
C ARG A 283 80.90 -43.13 -74.67
N LYS A 284 80.54 -42.31 -75.66
CA LYS A 284 81.19 -42.29 -76.98
C LYS A 284 82.66 -41.85 -76.89
N LEU A 285 82.98 -40.92 -76.00
CA LEU A 285 84.36 -40.47 -75.77
C LEU A 285 85.21 -41.59 -75.15
N GLU A 286 84.65 -42.37 -74.22
CA GLU A 286 85.33 -43.53 -73.62
C GLU A 286 85.47 -44.70 -74.62
N GLU A 287 84.51 -44.89 -75.54
CA GLU A 287 84.62 -45.82 -76.66
C GLU A 287 85.80 -45.46 -77.60
N GLU A 288 85.94 -44.18 -77.98
CA GLU A 288 87.08 -43.69 -78.78
C GLU A 288 88.41 -43.70 -78.01
N ARG A 289 88.40 -43.37 -76.71
CA ARG A 289 89.61 -43.36 -75.87
C ARG A 289 90.22 -44.75 -75.69
N ASN A 290 89.42 -45.81 -75.84
CA ASN A 290 89.90 -47.19 -75.78
C ASN A 290 90.43 -47.73 -77.13
N ALA A 291 90.43 -46.95 -78.21
CA ALA A 291 90.97 -47.34 -79.51
C ALA A 291 92.52 -47.50 -79.59
N PRO A 292 93.37 -46.72 -78.89
CA PRO A 292 94.83 -46.82 -79.03
C PRO A 292 95.48 -48.04 -78.33
N ASN A 293 94.81 -48.65 -77.35
CA ASN A 293 95.38 -49.68 -76.45
C ASN A 293 95.55 -51.07 -77.09
N LYS A 294 95.89 -51.16 -78.38
CA LYS A 294 96.18 -52.43 -79.09
C LYS A 294 97.47 -52.45 -79.92
N LEU A 295 98.29 -51.38 -79.91
CA LEU A 295 99.48 -51.28 -80.79
C LEU A 295 100.76 -50.69 -80.15
N GLU A 296 100.96 -50.81 -78.83
CA GLU A 296 102.19 -50.30 -78.17
C GLU A 296 102.84 -51.30 -77.20
N GLU A 297 103.22 -52.48 -77.71
CA GLU A 297 104.02 -53.48 -76.96
C GLU A 297 105.08 -54.15 -77.85
N LYS A 298 105.86 -53.37 -78.63
CA LYS A 298 106.91 -53.95 -79.49
C LYS A 298 108.07 -53.06 -79.95
N ALA A 299 108.42 -52.00 -79.20
CA ALA A 299 109.53 -51.11 -79.57
C ALA A 299 110.27 -50.51 -78.35
N ASN A 300 111.07 -51.32 -77.65
CA ASN A 300 112.18 -50.80 -76.84
C ASN A 300 113.29 -51.85 -76.65
N GLU A 301 114.21 -51.86 -77.62
CA GLU A 301 115.52 -52.53 -77.58
C GLU A 301 116.56 -51.53 -78.11
N LYS A 302 117.83 -51.69 -77.71
CA LYS A 302 119.04 -50.92 -78.13
C LYS A 302 119.23 -49.52 -77.53
N LEU A 303 119.93 -49.45 -76.38
CA LEU A 303 121.18 -48.67 -76.29
C LEU A 303 122.05 -49.06 -75.06
N LYS A 304 122.52 -50.32 -74.96
CA LYS A 304 123.53 -50.69 -73.95
C LYS A 304 124.47 -51.85 -74.33
N MET A 305 124.93 -51.81 -75.57
CA MET A 305 126.28 -52.24 -75.98
C MET A 305 126.92 -50.94 -76.52
N GLU A 306 128.22 -50.66 -76.45
CA GLU A 306 129.40 -51.51 -76.34
C GLU A 306 130.58 -50.63 -75.85
N PHE A 307 131.83 -51.12 -75.87
CA PHE A 307 133.06 -50.47 -75.35
C PHE A 307 133.16 -50.40 -73.80
N GLU A 308 134.26 -50.80 -73.16
CA GLU A 308 135.52 -51.34 -73.70
C GLU A 308 136.17 -52.25 -72.66
N ALA A 309 136.38 -53.52 -73.03
CA ALA A 309 137.14 -54.48 -72.23
C ALA A 309 138.33 -54.97 -73.05
N ASN A 310 139.48 -55.17 -72.38
CA ASN A 310 140.76 -55.66 -72.91
C ASN A 310 141.50 -54.71 -73.89
N THR A 311 142.82 -54.54 -73.85
CA THR A 311 143.93 -55.24 -73.12
C THR A 311 145.05 -54.20 -72.92
N ILE A 312 145.63 -53.95 -71.74
CA ILE A 312 146.71 -54.72 -71.07
C ILE A 312 147.92 -55.02 -71.99
N LEU A 313 149.14 -54.62 -71.52
CA LEU A 313 150.50 -54.80 -72.11
C LEU A 313 150.85 -53.88 -73.31
N LEU A 314 152.05 -53.31 -73.49
CA LEU A 314 153.34 -53.33 -72.74
C LEU A 314 153.81 -51.87 -72.45
N LYS A 315 154.52 -51.50 -71.38
CA LYS A 315 155.85 -51.97 -70.90
C LYS A 315 157.08 -51.59 -71.76
N HIS A 316 157.10 -50.40 -72.35
CA HIS A 316 158.28 -49.52 -72.54
C HIS A 316 157.67 -48.17 -73.01
N GLU A 317 157.72 -47.07 -72.27
CA GLU A 317 158.89 -46.19 -72.25
C GLU A 317 158.91 -45.34 -70.96
N ILE A 318 159.40 -45.94 -69.88
CA ILE A 318 159.58 -45.28 -68.58
C ILE A 318 160.74 -44.25 -68.60
N THR A 319 161.45 -44.13 -69.71
CA THR A 319 162.61 -43.24 -69.92
C THR A 319 162.30 -41.83 -70.43
N SER A 320 161.08 -41.54 -70.87
CA SER A 320 160.62 -40.15 -71.16
C SER A 320 159.87 -39.51 -69.98
N LYS A 321 159.58 -40.29 -68.92
CA LYS A 321 158.75 -39.85 -67.78
C LYS A 321 159.40 -38.84 -66.83
N THR A 322 160.64 -38.41 -67.08
CA THR A 322 161.37 -37.49 -66.18
C THR A 322 161.09 -36.01 -66.49
N GLU A 323 160.77 -35.64 -67.73
CA GLU A 323 160.47 -34.24 -68.11
C GLU A 323 158.96 -33.95 -68.13
N ALA A 324 158.13 -34.96 -68.40
CA ALA A 324 156.66 -34.83 -68.33
C ALA A 324 156.14 -34.64 -66.88
N LEU A 325 156.90 -35.07 -65.87
CA LEU A 325 156.47 -35.03 -64.47
C LEU A 325 156.34 -33.60 -63.95
N GLU A 326 157.25 -32.69 -64.34
CA GLU A 326 157.27 -31.32 -63.84
C GLU A 326 156.10 -30.48 -64.37
N LYS A 327 155.71 -30.69 -65.63
CA LYS A 327 154.53 -30.06 -66.23
C LYS A 327 153.23 -30.59 -65.64
N VAL A 328 153.11 -31.92 -65.46
CA VAL A 328 151.93 -32.53 -64.81
C VAL A 328 151.82 -32.11 -63.35
N THR A 329 152.93 -31.92 -62.62
CA THR A 329 152.89 -31.41 -61.24
C THR A 329 152.35 -29.99 -61.20
N LYS A 330 152.72 -29.14 -62.17
CA LYS A 330 152.23 -27.76 -62.29
C LYS A 330 150.75 -27.68 -62.68
N ASP A 331 150.30 -28.54 -63.59
CA ASP A 331 148.89 -28.58 -64.00
C ASP A 331 148.02 -29.27 -62.94
N GLN A 332 148.54 -30.25 -62.19
CA GLN A 332 147.87 -30.87 -61.04
C GLN A 332 147.77 -29.90 -59.84
N GLN A 333 148.74 -29.01 -59.65
CA GLN A 333 148.66 -27.94 -58.65
C GLN A 333 147.55 -26.94 -59.02
N LYS A 334 147.50 -26.46 -60.27
CA LYS A 334 146.40 -25.60 -60.75
C LYS A 334 145.02 -26.26 -60.67
N LEU A 335 144.93 -27.55 -61.04
CA LEU A 335 143.67 -28.29 -60.95
C LEU A 335 143.25 -28.49 -59.49
N GLY A 336 144.21 -28.67 -58.57
CA GLY A 336 143.98 -28.72 -57.13
C GLY A 336 143.52 -27.38 -56.55
N GLU A 337 144.08 -26.26 -57.02
CA GLU A 337 143.63 -24.90 -56.68
C GLU A 337 142.19 -24.68 -57.17
N ALA A 338 141.88 -24.99 -58.43
CA ALA A 338 140.52 -24.89 -58.98
C ALA A 338 139.51 -25.82 -58.30
N ASN A 339 139.89 -27.05 -57.92
CA ASN A 339 139.01 -27.96 -57.18
C ASN A 339 138.73 -27.45 -55.75
N ARG A 340 139.73 -26.82 -55.12
CA ARG A 340 139.60 -26.19 -53.81
C ARG A 340 138.69 -24.96 -53.87
N GLU A 341 138.78 -24.17 -54.93
CA GLU A 341 137.93 -23.01 -55.18
C GLU A 341 136.47 -23.43 -55.47
N LEU A 342 136.27 -24.48 -56.29
CA LEU A 342 134.93 -25.07 -56.50
C LEU A 342 134.35 -25.72 -55.23
N GLN A 343 135.17 -26.39 -54.41
CA GLN A 343 134.73 -26.89 -53.10
C GLN A 343 134.34 -25.74 -52.17
N GLN A 344 135.08 -24.63 -52.17
CA GLN A 344 134.75 -23.46 -51.37
C GLN A 344 133.43 -22.82 -51.83
N GLN A 345 133.22 -22.65 -53.14
CA GLN A 345 131.94 -22.18 -53.69
C GLN A 345 130.77 -23.13 -53.37
N LEU A 346 130.95 -24.45 -53.48
CA LEU A 346 129.95 -25.44 -53.08
C LEU A 346 129.63 -25.36 -51.58
N GLN A 347 130.64 -25.16 -50.74
CA GLN A 347 130.48 -25.04 -49.30
C GLN A 347 129.74 -23.73 -48.93
N GLU A 348 130.02 -22.64 -49.63
CA GLU A 348 129.39 -21.33 -49.47
C GLU A 348 127.92 -21.34 -49.95
N ILE A 349 127.64 -21.97 -51.10
CA ILE A 349 126.27 -22.22 -51.58
C ILE A 349 125.50 -23.13 -50.63
N THR A 350 126.14 -24.17 -50.08
CA THR A 350 125.51 -25.10 -49.12
C THR A 350 125.21 -24.39 -47.80
N ALA A 351 126.11 -23.53 -47.31
CA ALA A 351 125.88 -22.70 -46.12
C ALA A 351 124.73 -21.69 -46.35
N SER A 352 124.69 -21.03 -47.50
CA SER A 352 123.62 -20.12 -47.90
C SER A 352 122.27 -20.84 -48.03
N HIS A 353 122.23 -22.02 -48.66
CA HIS A 353 121.02 -22.85 -48.72
C HIS A 353 120.57 -23.30 -47.33
N GLY A 354 121.50 -23.63 -46.43
CA GLY A 354 121.19 -23.92 -45.02
C GLY A 354 120.49 -22.75 -44.35
N GLN A 355 121.10 -21.55 -44.38
CA GLN A 355 120.52 -20.33 -43.83
C GLN A 355 119.13 -20.01 -44.40
N LEU A 356 118.97 -20.13 -45.72
CA LEU A 356 117.68 -19.88 -46.37
C LEU A 356 116.61 -20.93 -46.01
N THR A 357 117.03 -22.18 -45.74
CA THR A 357 116.14 -23.25 -45.27
C THR A 357 115.71 -23.01 -43.83
N ASP A 358 116.63 -22.60 -42.96
CA ASP A 358 116.33 -22.25 -41.57
C ASP A 358 115.41 -21.03 -41.48
N GLU A 359 115.62 -20.01 -42.33
CA GLU A 359 114.76 -18.83 -42.41
C GLU A 359 113.36 -19.18 -42.96
N LEU A 360 113.27 -20.04 -43.97
CA LEU A 360 112.00 -20.57 -44.48
C LEU A 360 111.23 -21.35 -43.38
N ASN A 361 111.94 -22.17 -42.59
CA ASN A 361 111.34 -22.93 -41.50
C ASN A 361 110.86 -21.99 -40.38
N ARG A 362 111.65 -20.97 -40.02
CA ARG A 362 111.25 -19.94 -39.05
C ARG A 362 110.02 -19.15 -39.50
N LEU A 363 109.95 -18.80 -40.79
CA LEU A 363 108.78 -18.14 -41.39
C LEU A 363 107.54 -19.04 -41.36
N LYS A 364 107.68 -20.35 -41.60
CA LYS A 364 106.57 -21.33 -41.46
C LYS A 364 106.10 -21.47 -40.02
N GLU A 365 107.01 -21.53 -39.04
CA GLU A 365 106.64 -21.56 -37.62
C GLU A 365 105.91 -20.28 -37.20
N GLN A 366 106.37 -19.12 -37.68
CA GLN A 366 105.69 -17.84 -37.46
C GLN A 366 104.30 -17.80 -38.11
N HIS A 367 104.15 -18.29 -39.35
CA HIS A 367 102.85 -18.39 -40.02
C HIS A 367 101.89 -19.28 -39.22
N ASN A 368 102.32 -20.49 -38.86
CA ASN A 368 101.50 -21.45 -38.09
C ASN A 368 101.10 -20.88 -36.72
N SER A 369 102.00 -20.14 -36.06
CA SER A 369 101.71 -19.47 -34.78
C SER A 369 100.66 -18.37 -34.92
N VAL A 370 100.76 -17.54 -35.96
CA VAL A 370 99.78 -16.47 -36.25
C VAL A 370 98.42 -17.07 -36.66
N GLU A 371 98.42 -18.13 -37.47
CA GLU A 371 97.21 -18.83 -37.90
C GLU A 371 96.48 -19.51 -36.74
N ALA A 372 97.22 -20.14 -35.82
CA ALA A 372 96.67 -20.68 -34.57
C ALA A 372 96.08 -19.57 -33.68
N SER A 373 96.82 -18.47 -33.48
CA SER A 373 96.33 -17.32 -32.71
C SER A 373 95.06 -16.70 -33.32
N TYR A 374 94.98 -16.59 -34.65
CA TYR A 374 93.81 -16.08 -35.35
C TYR A 374 92.61 -17.02 -35.24
N SER A 375 92.83 -18.33 -35.27
CA SER A 375 91.79 -19.35 -35.03
C SER A 375 91.21 -19.25 -33.62
N ASP A 376 92.06 -19.09 -32.59
CA ASP A 376 91.63 -18.92 -31.20
C ASP A 376 90.87 -17.59 -30.99
N GLU A 377 91.34 -16.49 -31.61
CA GLU A 377 90.66 -15.19 -31.61
C GLU A 377 89.26 -15.29 -32.24
N LEU A 378 89.15 -16.00 -33.38
CA LEU A 378 87.87 -16.22 -34.07
C LEU A 378 86.91 -17.08 -33.22
N LEU A 379 87.42 -18.10 -32.54
CA LEU A 379 86.64 -18.95 -31.64
C LEU A 379 86.16 -18.17 -30.40
N ASN A 380 87.00 -17.33 -29.80
CA ASN A 380 86.60 -16.44 -28.71
C ASN A 380 85.57 -15.40 -29.18
N SER A 381 85.75 -14.83 -30.37
CA SER A 381 84.80 -13.91 -30.98
C SER A 381 83.43 -14.58 -31.21
N ALA A 382 83.40 -15.86 -31.59
CA ALA A 382 82.18 -16.64 -31.72
C ALA A 382 81.52 -16.94 -30.35
N LYS A 383 82.31 -17.33 -29.33
CA LYS A 383 81.80 -17.53 -27.96
C LYS A 383 81.19 -16.26 -27.37
N LEU A 384 81.87 -15.12 -27.51
CA LEU A 384 81.40 -13.81 -27.05
C LEU A 384 80.11 -13.37 -27.76
N ARG A 385 79.98 -13.65 -29.07
CA ARG A 385 78.72 -13.43 -29.79
C ARG A 385 77.58 -14.27 -29.22
N GLY A 386 77.80 -15.58 -29.00
CA GLY A 386 76.79 -16.44 -28.39
C GLY A 386 76.36 -15.99 -26.99
N GLN A 387 77.32 -15.59 -26.15
CA GLN A 387 77.05 -15.05 -24.81
C GLN A 387 76.26 -13.73 -24.86
N LEU A 388 76.55 -12.85 -25.84
CA LEU A 388 75.81 -11.59 -26.03
C LEU A 388 74.36 -11.86 -26.43
N GLU A 389 74.15 -12.83 -27.33
CA GLU A 389 72.84 -13.23 -27.85
C GLU A 389 71.99 -13.90 -26.76
N GLU A 390 72.59 -14.75 -25.91
CA GLU A 390 71.98 -15.30 -24.70
C GLU A 390 71.61 -14.20 -23.68
N LEU A 391 72.48 -13.21 -23.47
CA LEU A 391 72.20 -12.05 -22.61
C LEU A 391 71.06 -11.17 -23.14
N GLN A 392 70.93 -11.03 -24.46
CA GLN A 392 69.80 -10.32 -25.08
C GLN A 392 68.48 -11.11 -24.90
N LEU A 393 68.50 -12.43 -25.09
CA LEU A 393 67.37 -13.32 -24.83
C LEU A 393 66.93 -13.28 -23.36
N LEU A 394 67.87 -13.31 -22.41
CA LEU A 394 67.58 -13.19 -20.98
C LEU A 394 67.00 -11.81 -20.63
N ARG A 395 67.48 -10.73 -21.25
CA ARG A 395 66.89 -9.39 -21.06
C ARG A 395 65.45 -9.30 -21.56
N THR A 396 65.16 -9.75 -22.78
CA THR A 396 63.79 -9.70 -23.32
C THR A 396 62.84 -10.60 -22.52
N GLN A 397 63.31 -11.79 -22.12
CA GLN A 397 62.57 -12.67 -21.22
C GLN A 397 62.27 -12.01 -19.86
N ASN A 398 63.23 -11.25 -19.30
CA ASN A 398 63.02 -10.56 -18.03
C ASN A 398 62.02 -9.40 -18.17
N THR A 399 62.08 -8.60 -19.24
CA THR A 399 61.09 -7.53 -19.51
C THR A 399 59.67 -8.10 -19.65
N ILE A 400 59.50 -9.21 -20.39
CA ILE A 400 58.20 -9.90 -20.50
C ILE A 400 57.71 -10.42 -19.14
N ASN A 401 58.61 -10.85 -18.27
CA ASN A 401 58.25 -11.30 -16.92
C ASN A 401 57.89 -10.13 -16.00
N GLU A 402 58.55 -8.98 -16.12
CA GLU A 402 58.22 -7.74 -15.40
C GLU A 402 56.84 -7.20 -15.82
N GLU A 403 56.53 -7.19 -17.13
CA GLU A 403 55.21 -6.82 -17.65
C GLU A 403 54.09 -7.73 -17.11
N LYS A 404 54.30 -9.05 -17.14
CA LYS A 404 53.35 -10.02 -16.57
C LYS A 404 53.19 -9.89 -15.07
N LEU A 405 54.27 -9.58 -14.35
CA LEU A 405 54.22 -9.36 -12.91
C LEU A 405 53.32 -8.14 -12.60
N VAL A 406 53.48 -7.04 -13.33
CA VAL A 406 52.63 -5.84 -13.20
C VAL A 406 51.17 -6.14 -13.56
N GLU A 407 50.92 -6.90 -14.64
CA GLU A 407 49.56 -7.30 -15.03
C GLU A 407 48.87 -8.11 -13.90
N GLU A 408 49.53 -9.15 -13.37
CA GLU A 408 49.01 -9.92 -12.24
C GLU A 408 48.87 -9.06 -10.96
N GLN A 409 49.77 -8.10 -10.72
CA GLN A 409 49.67 -7.21 -9.56
C GLN A 409 48.44 -6.29 -9.64
N THR A 410 48.15 -5.74 -10.83
CA THR A 410 46.92 -4.95 -11.05
C THR A 410 45.66 -5.81 -10.98
N ARG A 411 45.72 -7.06 -11.45
CA ARG A 411 44.63 -8.04 -11.32
C ARG A 411 44.37 -8.43 -9.86
N VAL A 412 45.40 -8.59 -9.03
CA VAL A 412 45.27 -8.80 -7.59
C VAL A 412 44.60 -7.59 -6.93
N GLN A 413 45.06 -6.37 -7.21
CA GLN A 413 44.45 -5.14 -6.66
C GLN A 413 42.96 -4.99 -7.05
N GLN A 414 42.59 -5.36 -8.29
CA GLN A 414 41.18 -5.37 -8.72
C GLN A 414 40.35 -6.42 -7.95
N LEU A 415 40.90 -7.60 -7.68
CA LEU A 415 40.24 -8.64 -6.89
C LEU A 415 40.14 -8.27 -5.41
N GLU A 416 41.14 -7.60 -4.83
CA GLU A 416 41.12 -7.07 -3.47
C GLU A 416 40.07 -5.96 -3.31
N ALA A 417 39.98 -5.03 -4.26
CA ALA A 417 38.92 -4.01 -4.27
C ALA A 417 37.52 -4.64 -4.38
N LEU A 418 37.33 -5.61 -5.28
CA LEU A 418 36.06 -6.33 -5.42
C LEU A 418 35.73 -7.14 -4.15
N ALA A 419 36.72 -7.74 -3.48
CA ALA A 419 36.50 -8.43 -2.22
C ALA A 419 36.04 -7.45 -1.12
N HIS A 420 36.65 -6.27 -1.04
CA HIS A 420 36.27 -5.23 -0.07
C HIS A 420 34.85 -4.70 -0.32
N ASP A 421 34.47 -4.44 -1.57
CA ASP A 421 33.11 -4.02 -1.94
C ASP A 421 32.08 -5.09 -1.54
N ASN A 422 32.37 -6.38 -1.80
CA ASN A 422 31.51 -7.49 -1.39
C ASN A 422 31.40 -7.64 0.14
N GLU A 423 32.47 -7.38 0.90
CA GLU A 423 32.43 -7.36 2.37
C GLU A 423 31.56 -6.21 2.91
N ALA A 424 31.64 -5.03 2.30
CA ALA A 424 30.80 -3.88 2.64
C ALA A 424 29.31 -4.15 2.35
N ASP A 425 28.99 -4.74 1.19
CA ASP A 425 27.63 -5.17 0.84
C ASP A 425 27.10 -6.26 1.78
N LEU A 426 27.94 -7.23 2.17
CA LEU A 426 27.58 -8.26 3.16
C LEU A 426 27.28 -7.64 4.52
N GLU A 427 28.02 -6.62 4.97
CA GLU A 427 27.75 -5.96 6.24
C GLU A 427 26.44 -5.16 6.19
N GLN A 428 26.17 -4.43 5.10
CA GLN A 428 24.87 -3.78 4.87
C GLN A 428 23.70 -4.78 4.87
N LEU A 429 23.89 -5.97 4.29
CA LEU A 429 22.88 -7.04 4.31
C LEU A 429 22.66 -7.59 5.73
N LYS A 430 23.70 -7.70 6.58
CA LYS A 430 23.53 -8.07 8.00
C LYS A 430 22.73 -7.01 8.77
N VAL A 431 23.01 -5.73 8.57
CA VAL A 431 22.28 -4.62 9.20
C VAL A 431 20.80 -4.68 8.81
N LYS A 432 20.48 -4.77 7.51
CA LYS A 432 19.09 -4.90 7.03
C LYS A 432 18.40 -6.17 7.54
N ASN A 433 19.12 -7.28 7.69
CA ASN A 433 18.58 -8.50 8.28
C ASN A 433 18.23 -8.29 9.77
N HIS A 434 19.10 -7.61 10.53
CA HIS A 434 18.83 -7.25 11.92
C HIS A 434 17.62 -6.31 12.07
N GLU A 435 17.49 -5.29 11.22
CA GLU A 435 16.33 -4.39 11.15
C GLU A 435 15.04 -5.18 10.88
N LEU A 436 15.04 -6.06 9.87
CA LEU A 436 13.91 -6.94 9.55
C LEU A 436 13.56 -7.87 10.72
N LEU A 437 14.55 -8.37 11.47
CA LEU A 437 14.33 -9.15 12.68
C LEU A 437 13.70 -8.33 13.81
N SER A 438 14.10 -7.07 14.01
CA SER A 438 13.49 -6.17 15.00
C SER A 438 12.03 -5.87 14.63
N ILE A 439 11.77 -5.51 13.38
CA ILE A 439 10.42 -5.27 12.87
C ILE A 439 9.54 -6.52 13.02
N ASN A 440 10.09 -7.72 12.75
CA ASN A 440 9.35 -8.98 12.90
C ASN A 440 9.03 -9.28 14.37
N LYS A 441 9.97 -8.99 15.29
CA LYS A 441 9.76 -9.09 16.74
C LYS A 441 8.68 -8.11 17.21
N GLU A 442 8.78 -6.84 16.86
CA GLU A 442 7.80 -5.79 17.23
C GLU A 442 6.40 -6.11 16.69
N MET A 443 6.31 -6.59 15.45
CA MET A 443 5.05 -7.04 14.84
C MET A 443 4.48 -8.25 15.58
N SER A 444 5.32 -9.21 15.98
CA SER A 444 4.90 -10.39 16.76
C SER A 444 4.41 -10.00 18.15
N GLU A 445 5.10 -9.08 18.85
CA GLU A 445 4.68 -8.54 20.14
C GLU A 445 3.36 -7.76 20.04
N LEU A 446 3.14 -7.03 18.94
CA LEU A 446 1.88 -6.35 18.67
C LEU A 446 0.74 -7.33 18.40
N ILE A 447 0.98 -8.40 17.61
CA ILE A 447 0.00 -9.45 17.35
C ILE A 447 -0.42 -10.13 18.66
N VAL A 448 0.53 -10.49 19.54
CA VAL A 448 0.23 -11.10 20.84
C VAL A 448 -0.55 -10.16 21.76
N ARG A 449 -0.23 -8.87 21.79
CA ARG A 449 -1.01 -7.86 22.54
C ARG A 449 -2.43 -7.74 22.01
N LEU A 450 -2.61 -7.59 20.70
CA LEU A 450 -3.93 -7.49 20.08
C LEU A 450 -4.76 -8.77 20.28
N GLN A 451 -4.15 -9.96 20.23
CA GLN A 451 -4.84 -11.22 20.57
C GLN A 451 -5.29 -11.25 22.04
N ASN A 452 -4.46 -10.75 22.98
CA ASN A 452 -4.85 -10.64 24.38
C ASN A 452 -6.02 -9.68 24.57
N ASP A 453 -5.96 -8.49 23.97
CA ASP A 453 -7.02 -7.49 24.01
C ASP A 453 -8.35 -8.02 23.42
N ILE A 454 -8.28 -8.76 22.31
CA ILE A 454 -9.44 -9.45 21.72
C ILE A 454 -10.02 -10.47 22.69
N CYS A 455 -9.21 -11.38 23.26
CA CYS A 455 -9.71 -12.37 24.22
C CYS A 455 -10.30 -11.72 25.49
N LEU A 456 -9.72 -10.61 25.97
CA LEU A 456 -10.27 -9.85 27.09
C LEU A 456 -11.60 -9.17 26.73
N ALA A 457 -11.75 -8.65 25.51
CA ALA A 457 -12.99 -8.07 25.02
C ALA A 457 -14.08 -9.14 24.83
N GLU A 458 -13.73 -10.30 24.26
CA GLU A 458 -14.62 -11.47 24.12
C GLU A 458 -15.11 -11.97 25.47
N ALA A 459 -14.22 -12.14 26.45
CA ALA A 459 -14.58 -12.56 27.81
C ALA A 459 -15.54 -11.56 28.49
N LYS A 460 -15.31 -10.25 28.33
CA LYS A 460 -16.22 -9.20 28.81
C LYS A 460 -17.58 -9.23 28.11
N ALA A 461 -17.59 -9.42 26.79
CA ALA A 461 -18.82 -9.50 26.01
C ALA A 461 -19.67 -10.72 26.41
N LEU A 462 -19.04 -11.88 26.61
CA LEU A 462 -19.71 -13.10 27.10
C LEU A 462 -20.26 -12.92 28.53
N GLY A 463 -19.51 -12.24 29.41
CA GLY A 463 -19.97 -11.90 30.76
C GLY A 463 -21.21 -11.00 30.75
N LEU A 464 -21.17 -9.91 29.96
CA LEU A 464 -22.31 -9.02 29.78
C LEU A 464 -23.50 -9.72 29.12
N GLU A 465 -23.29 -10.64 28.17
CA GLU A 465 -24.37 -11.41 27.55
C GLU A 465 -25.05 -12.35 28.56
N ALA A 466 -24.27 -12.98 29.46
CA ALA A 466 -24.80 -13.82 30.53
C ALA A 466 -25.62 -13.00 31.54
N GLU A 467 -25.13 -11.85 31.97
CA GLU A 467 -25.85 -10.91 32.83
C GLU A 467 -27.16 -10.43 32.15
N ASN A 468 -27.10 -10.08 30.86
CA ASN A 468 -28.27 -9.64 30.10
C ASN A 468 -29.33 -10.75 29.96
N LYS A 469 -28.91 -12.02 29.84
CA LYS A 469 -29.80 -13.19 29.87
C LYS A 469 -30.47 -13.36 31.23
N LEU A 470 -29.72 -13.20 32.32
CA LEU A 470 -30.24 -13.31 33.69
C LEU A 470 -31.25 -12.18 33.98
N LEU A 471 -30.90 -10.92 33.70
CA LEU A 471 -31.79 -9.77 33.86
C LEU A 471 -33.09 -9.91 33.02
N LYS A 472 -33.02 -10.50 31.82
CA LYS A 472 -34.21 -10.82 31.02
C LYS A 472 -35.09 -11.87 31.67
N GLN A 473 -34.52 -12.90 32.28
CA GLN A 473 -35.28 -13.93 33.03
C GLN A 473 -35.93 -13.35 34.28
N GLU A 474 -35.20 -12.53 35.04
CA GLU A 474 -35.74 -11.82 36.20
C GLU A 474 -36.88 -10.89 35.82
N LYS A 475 -36.70 -10.08 34.76
CA LYS A 475 -37.76 -9.23 34.22
C LYS A 475 -39.00 -10.04 33.87
N LEU A 476 -38.87 -11.15 33.14
CA LEU A 476 -40.00 -12.03 32.80
C LEU A 476 -40.68 -12.61 34.05
N SER A 477 -39.93 -12.89 35.12
CA SER A 477 -40.50 -13.31 36.41
C SER A 477 -41.31 -12.18 37.07
N TYR A 478 -40.80 -10.95 37.07
CA TYR A 478 -41.51 -9.78 37.60
C TYR A 478 -42.73 -9.42 36.75
N ASP A 479 -42.61 -9.41 35.42
CA ASP A 479 -43.73 -9.19 34.50
C ASP A 479 -44.84 -10.24 34.76
N SER A 480 -44.49 -11.52 34.95
CA SER A 480 -45.45 -12.58 35.28
C SER A 480 -46.14 -12.36 36.64
N LYS A 481 -45.39 -11.98 37.69
CA LYS A 481 -45.95 -11.64 39.01
C LYS A 481 -46.87 -10.42 38.94
N TYR A 482 -46.50 -9.40 38.16
CA TYR A 482 -47.31 -8.21 37.95
C TYR A 482 -48.66 -8.54 37.31
N HIS A 483 -48.66 -9.32 36.23
CA HIS A 483 -49.90 -9.77 35.58
C HIS A 483 -50.78 -10.63 36.51
N GLN A 484 -50.18 -11.45 37.38
CA GLN A 484 -50.92 -12.23 38.39
C GLN A 484 -51.59 -11.31 39.44
N LEU A 485 -50.87 -10.31 39.94
CA LEU A 485 -51.42 -9.33 40.89
C LEU A 485 -52.50 -8.44 40.25
N GLU A 486 -52.32 -8.03 39.00
CA GLU A 486 -53.31 -7.28 38.22
C GLU A 486 -54.58 -8.10 37.99
N GLN A 487 -54.44 -9.40 37.68
CA GLN A 487 -55.57 -10.33 37.57
C GLN A 487 -56.28 -10.55 38.92
N GLN A 488 -55.55 -10.69 40.02
CA GLN A 488 -56.11 -10.80 41.36
C GLN A 488 -56.90 -9.54 41.76
N LEU A 489 -56.30 -8.36 41.55
CA LEU A 489 -56.94 -7.07 41.82
C LEU A 489 -58.23 -6.87 40.99
N SER A 490 -58.20 -7.29 39.72
CA SER A 490 -59.38 -7.28 38.85
C SER A 490 -60.49 -8.23 39.35
N SER A 491 -60.12 -9.43 39.81
CA SER A 491 -61.06 -10.40 40.40
C SER A 491 -61.70 -9.85 41.68
N GLU A 492 -60.90 -9.31 42.60
CA GLU A 492 -61.40 -8.71 43.84
C GLU A 492 -62.29 -7.49 43.55
N ALA A 493 -61.92 -6.64 42.58
CA ALA A 493 -62.76 -5.53 42.14
C ALA A 493 -64.11 -5.98 41.55
N MET A 494 -64.13 -7.11 40.83
CA MET A 494 -65.38 -7.73 40.35
C MET A 494 -66.23 -8.27 41.51
N GLU A 495 -65.63 -9.04 42.42
CA GLU A 495 -66.33 -9.59 43.60
C GLU A 495 -66.92 -8.47 44.48
N LYS A 496 -66.14 -7.41 44.78
CA LYS A 496 -66.62 -6.25 45.54
C LYS A 496 -67.72 -5.48 44.80
N ASN A 497 -67.72 -5.47 43.48
CA ASN A 497 -68.80 -4.89 42.70
C ASN A 497 -70.07 -5.75 42.74
N GLU A 498 -69.95 -7.08 42.70
CA GLU A 498 -71.08 -8.01 42.87
C GLU A 498 -71.68 -7.93 44.29
N GLU A 499 -70.86 -7.92 45.34
CA GLU A 499 -71.28 -7.67 46.72
C GLU A 499 -72.06 -6.35 46.84
N ARG A 500 -71.54 -5.27 46.24
CA ARG A 500 -72.19 -3.95 46.25
C ARG A 500 -73.54 -3.96 45.52
N LEU A 501 -73.64 -4.65 44.38
CA LEU A 501 -74.89 -4.80 43.64
C LEU A 501 -75.92 -5.62 44.42
N LEU A 502 -75.49 -6.70 45.08
CA LEU A 502 -76.34 -7.53 45.93
C LEU A 502 -76.85 -6.75 47.15
N LEU A 503 -75.97 -5.99 47.82
CA LEU A 503 -76.35 -5.13 48.94
C LEU A 503 -77.33 -4.03 48.51
N ALA A 504 -77.09 -3.38 47.36
CA ALA A 504 -78.01 -2.39 46.80
C ALA A 504 -79.39 -2.99 46.47
N LYS A 505 -79.42 -4.22 45.94
CA LYS A 505 -80.66 -4.96 45.69
C LYS A 505 -81.42 -5.21 47.00
N HIS A 506 -80.77 -5.77 48.02
CA HIS A 506 -81.39 -6.02 49.33
C HIS A 506 -81.84 -4.74 50.03
N LEU A 507 -81.08 -3.66 49.91
CA LEU A 507 -81.50 -2.34 50.39
C LEU A 507 -82.81 -1.91 49.70
N SER A 508 -82.87 -2.03 48.37
CA SER A 508 -84.08 -1.67 47.61
C SER A 508 -85.30 -2.54 47.94
N GLU A 509 -85.10 -3.84 48.22
CA GLU A 509 -86.14 -4.77 48.64
C GLU A 509 -86.66 -4.40 50.04
N LYS A 510 -85.74 -4.09 50.97
CA LYS A 510 -86.07 -3.65 52.33
C LYS A 510 -86.77 -2.29 52.35
N THR A 511 -86.34 -1.34 51.52
CA THR A 511 -87.00 -0.03 51.37
C THR A 511 -88.42 -0.18 50.84
N LYS A 512 -88.66 -0.98 49.79
CA LYS A 512 -90.01 -1.27 49.29
C LYS A 512 -90.91 -1.93 50.33
N LEU A 513 -90.36 -2.85 51.12
CA LEU A 513 -91.11 -3.51 52.19
C LEU A 513 -91.44 -2.55 53.34
N TYR A 514 -90.54 -1.62 53.65
CA TYR A 514 -90.77 -0.53 54.60
C TYR A 514 -91.85 0.43 54.09
N GLU A 515 -91.77 0.89 52.84
CA GLU A 515 -92.79 1.74 52.19
C GLU A 515 -94.18 1.07 52.22
N LEU A 516 -94.27 -0.21 51.85
CA LEU A 516 -95.52 -0.96 51.89
C LEU A 516 -96.07 -1.13 53.31
N THR A 517 -95.20 -1.34 54.31
CA THR A 517 -95.59 -1.44 55.72
C THR A 517 -96.05 -0.08 56.27
N LYS A 518 -95.37 1.00 55.89
CA LYS A 518 -95.74 2.38 56.21
C LYS A 518 -97.10 2.74 55.63
N GLN A 519 -97.35 2.44 54.35
CA GLN A 519 -98.65 2.65 53.72
C GLN A 519 -99.77 1.93 54.50
N LYS A 520 -99.58 0.64 54.82
CA LYS A 520 -100.58 -0.12 55.61
C LYS A 520 -100.81 0.46 57.01
N LEU A 521 -99.77 1.03 57.63
CA LEU A 521 -99.90 1.70 58.92
C LEU A 521 -100.72 3.00 58.79
N GLU A 522 -100.46 3.79 57.74
CA GLU A 522 -101.22 4.99 57.40
C GLU A 522 -102.68 4.67 57.09
N ASP A 523 -102.95 3.60 56.32
CA ASP A 523 -104.30 3.11 56.02
C ASP A 523 -105.05 2.70 57.31
N VAL A 524 -104.42 1.89 58.18
CA VAL A 524 -105.00 1.44 59.46
C VAL A 524 -105.20 2.60 60.44
N GLN A 525 -104.30 3.58 60.46
CA GLN A 525 -104.45 4.79 61.25
C GLN A 525 -105.65 5.62 60.74
N GLY A 526 -105.79 5.80 59.43
CA GLY A 526 -106.95 6.47 58.83
C GLY A 526 -108.27 5.76 59.14
N ASP A 527 -108.32 4.43 59.06
CA ASP A 527 -109.48 3.62 59.45
C ASP A 527 -109.80 3.74 60.95
N TYR A 528 -108.77 3.80 61.81
CA TYR A 528 -108.92 4.01 63.25
C TYR A 528 -109.48 5.41 63.55
N GLU A 529 -108.92 6.46 62.95
CA GLU A 529 -109.40 7.85 63.08
C GLU A 529 -110.84 7.98 62.55
N ALA A 530 -111.16 7.38 61.41
CA ALA A 530 -112.53 7.33 60.88
C ALA A 530 -113.50 6.59 61.82
N THR A 531 -113.04 5.51 62.47
CA THR A 531 -113.83 4.76 63.45
C THR A 531 -114.01 5.54 64.75
N GLN A 532 -112.96 6.21 65.23
CA GLN A 532 -113.02 7.12 66.36
C GLN A 532 -113.98 8.29 66.08
N HIS A 533 -113.95 8.87 64.87
CA HIS A 533 -114.90 9.91 64.45
C HIS A 533 -116.34 9.39 64.37
N LYS A 534 -116.58 8.17 63.87
CA LYS A 534 -117.90 7.52 63.89
C LYS A 534 -118.39 7.34 65.33
N HIS A 535 -117.58 6.79 66.23
CA HIS A 535 -117.93 6.63 67.65
C HIS A 535 -118.16 7.98 68.35
N ALA A 536 -117.31 8.99 68.12
CA ALA A 536 -117.51 10.33 68.66
C ALA A 536 -118.79 10.98 68.14
N THR A 537 -119.21 10.69 66.91
CA THR A 537 -120.48 11.14 66.34
C THR A 537 -121.67 10.43 66.97
N LEU A 538 -121.61 9.10 67.14
CA LEU A 538 -122.61 8.31 67.85
C LEU A 538 -122.76 8.75 69.32
N VAL A 539 -121.66 9.02 70.02
CA VAL A 539 -121.67 9.56 71.40
C VAL A 539 -122.31 10.95 71.43
N LYS A 540 -122.01 11.84 70.46
CA LYS A 540 -122.66 13.16 70.34
C LYS A 540 -124.16 13.02 70.06
N GLU A 541 -124.58 12.03 69.28
CA GLU A 541 -125.98 11.77 68.98
C GLU A 541 -126.74 11.23 70.19
N LEU A 542 -126.19 10.21 70.87
CA LEU A 542 -126.69 9.72 72.16
C LEU A 542 -126.76 10.84 73.21
N GLN A 543 -125.77 11.75 73.26
CA GLN A 543 -125.81 12.93 74.13
C GLN A 543 -126.88 13.94 73.71
N ARG A 544 -127.19 14.12 72.41
CA ARG A 544 -128.33 14.93 71.96
C ARG A 544 -129.66 14.30 72.38
N GLU A 545 -129.81 12.99 72.28
CA GLU A 545 -131.02 12.29 72.74
C GLU A 545 -131.17 12.37 74.27
N LEU A 546 -130.10 12.11 75.01
CA LEU A 546 -130.07 12.24 76.47
C LEU A 546 -130.34 13.69 76.92
N ASN A 547 -129.95 14.69 76.11
CA ASN A 547 -130.29 16.10 76.34
C ASN A 547 -131.74 16.46 75.94
N LYS A 548 -132.37 15.79 74.96
CA LYS A 548 -133.81 15.93 74.67
C LYS A 548 -134.64 15.49 75.89
N TYR A 549 -134.22 14.44 76.61
CA TYR A 549 -134.87 14.03 77.86
C TYR A 549 -134.56 14.92 79.08
N LYS A 550 -133.60 15.85 79.00
CA LYS A 550 -133.15 16.69 80.13
C LYS A 550 -133.61 18.15 80.11
N ARG A 551 -134.36 18.61 79.09
CA ARG A 551 -134.93 19.98 79.07
C ARG A 551 -136.44 19.97 79.32
N GLY A 552 -136.79 19.80 80.59
CA GLY A 552 -138.17 19.76 81.07
C GLY A 552 -138.37 20.16 82.54
N ILE A 553 -137.48 20.99 83.10
CA ILE A 553 -137.64 21.80 84.35
C ILE A 553 -136.60 22.95 84.27
N PRO A 554 -136.88 24.19 84.72
CA PRO A 554 -136.19 25.37 84.19
C PRO A 554 -135.18 26.08 85.12
N GLU A 555 -134.25 26.80 84.48
CA GLU A 555 -133.66 28.10 84.89
C GLU A 555 -132.68 28.19 86.10
N PRO A 556 -131.92 29.32 86.26
CA PRO A 556 -131.36 30.24 85.25
C PRO A 556 -129.92 30.77 85.55
N LYS A 557 -129.25 31.36 84.52
CA LYS A 557 -128.54 32.67 84.47
C LYS A 557 -127.17 32.71 83.73
N THR A 558 -127.10 33.63 82.74
CA THR A 558 -125.99 34.56 82.36
C THR A 558 -124.56 34.00 82.16
N MET A 559 -123.75 34.38 81.14
CA MET A 559 -123.80 35.45 80.12
C MET A 559 -122.69 35.16 79.07
N PRO A 560 -122.89 35.36 77.75
CA PRO A 560 -121.76 35.46 76.81
C PRO A 560 -121.82 36.74 75.96
N ILE A 561 -120.67 37.41 75.78
CA ILE A 561 -120.51 38.51 74.83
C ILE A 561 -119.68 38.00 73.65
N SER A 562 -120.21 38.17 72.44
CA SER A 562 -119.52 37.86 71.19
C SER A 562 -119.30 39.13 70.35
N TYR A 563 -118.16 39.18 69.67
CA TYR A 563 -117.92 39.94 68.44
C TYR A 563 -117.02 39.04 67.58
N CYS A 564 -117.30 38.59 66.34
CA CYS A 564 -118.23 38.97 65.25
C CYS A 564 -117.56 39.77 64.10
N SER A 565 -117.92 39.36 62.88
CA SER A 565 -117.83 40.05 61.58
C SER A 565 -116.52 40.08 60.77
N ASN A 566 -116.65 39.46 59.59
CA ASN A 566 -116.19 39.88 58.26
C ASN A 566 -114.68 39.85 57.94
N CYS A 567 -114.20 39.00 57.02
CA CYS A 567 -114.53 38.81 55.59
C CYS A 567 -113.78 39.78 54.66
N GLN A 568 -112.98 39.23 53.74
CA GLN A 568 -113.04 39.63 52.32
C GLN A 568 -112.46 38.59 51.36
N GLN A 569 -113.29 38.23 50.36
CA GLN A 569 -112.89 37.72 49.03
C GLN A 569 -112.47 38.94 48.17
N ALA A 570 -111.97 38.88 46.92
CA ALA A 570 -111.86 37.84 45.89
C ALA A 570 -110.55 38.05 45.07
N ILE A 571 -110.25 37.43 43.92
CA ILE A 571 -110.94 37.50 42.61
C ILE A 571 -110.57 36.28 41.73
N ASN A 572 -111.60 35.71 41.07
CA ASN A 572 -111.74 35.00 39.76
C ASN A 572 -110.49 34.48 38.98
N GLY A 573 -110.55 33.37 38.22
CA GLY A 573 -111.68 32.45 37.96
C GLY A 573 -111.45 31.46 36.77
N ASN A 574 -112.48 30.66 36.46
CA ASN A 574 -112.74 29.83 35.26
C ASN A 574 -112.00 28.46 35.03
N TYR A 575 -112.63 27.36 35.50
CA TYR A 575 -113.30 26.28 34.73
C TYR A 575 -113.12 26.19 33.16
N PRO A 576 -113.38 25.02 32.48
CA PRO A 576 -113.10 23.61 32.84
C PRO A 576 -112.92 22.59 31.64
N THR A 577 -112.84 21.28 31.97
CA THR A 577 -113.43 20.10 31.25
C THR A 577 -112.71 19.43 30.04
N GLU A 578 -112.11 18.25 30.32
CA GLU A 578 -112.23 16.91 29.67
C GLU A 578 -111.90 16.69 28.16
N ASN A 579 -111.48 15.52 27.64
CA ASN A 579 -111.18 14.14 28.11
C ASN A 579 -110.32 13.43 26.99
N PRO A 580 -110.01 12.10 26.99
CA PRO A 580 -109.52 11.20 28.04
C PRO A 580 -108.29 10.31 27.60
N GLN A 581 -107.57 9.73 28.59
CA GLN A 581 -106.99 8.34 28.57
C GLN A 581 -105.96 7.89 27.48
N HIS A 582 -105.10 6.85 27.62
CA HIS A 582 -105.08 5.67 28.50
C HIS A 582 -103.63 5.11 28.71
N GLN A 583 -103.27 4.80 29.96
CA GLN A 583 -102.40 3.68 30.47
C GLN A 583 -100.96 3.33 29.98
N ARG A 584 -100.09 3.20 31.00
CA ARG A 584 -99.20 2.06 31.39
C ARG A 584 -97.68 2.03 31.08
N SER A 585 -96.98 1.70 32.17
CA SER A 585 -95.58 1.35 32.42
C SER A 585 -94.96 0.27 31.53
N HIS A 586 -93.63 0.29 31.36
CA HIS A 586 -92.69 -0.65 32.01
C HIS A 586 -91.24 -0.46 31.52
N SER A 587 -90.27 -0.56 32.43
CA SER A 587 -88.83 -0.56 32.15
C SER A 587 -88.26 -1.98 32.04
N ARG A 588 -87.37 -2.23 31.06
CA ARG A 588 -86.39 -3.33 31.09
C ARG A 588 -85.10 -2.92 30.38
N SER A 589 -83.97 -3.21 31.00
CA SER A 589 -82.62 -3.16 30.40
C SER A 589 -81.89 -4.43 30.84
N SER A 590 -81.26 -5.14 29.90
CA SER A 590 -80.45 -6.35 30.19
C SER A 590 -79.58 -6.78 29.00
N SER A 591 -78.27 -6.51 29.14
CA SER A 591 -77.12 -7.43 28.96
C SER A 591 -76.99 -8.49 27.84
N HIS A 592 -75.71 -8.78 27.55
CA HIS A 592 -75.12 -9.86 26.72
C HIS A 592 -75.22 -9.69 25.19
N GLY A 593 -74.21 -10.06 24.38
CA GLY A 593 -72.84 -10.47 24.71
C GLY A 593 -72.14 -11.29 23.60
N SER A 594 -70.82 -11.11 23.49
CA SER A 594 -69.84 -12.06 22.91
C SER A 594 -69.61 -12.14 21.37
N LEU A 595 -68.31 -12.18 21.05
CA LEU A 595 -67.61 -13.04 20.07
C LEU A 595 -67.59 -12.75 18.55
N HIS A 596 -66.37 -12.39 18.12
CA HIS A 596 -65.56 -13.01 17.05
C HIS A 596 -65.96 -12.91 15.56
N SER A 597 -65.12 -12.12 14.87
CA SER A 597 -64.17 -12.61 13.84
C SER A 597 -64.56 -12.57 12.37
N SER A 598 -63.53 -12.19 11.59
CA SER A 598 -63.23 -12.61 10.23
C SER A 598 -63.82 -11.82 9.04
N SER A 599 -62.87 -11.16 8.35
CA SER A 599 -62.48 -11.52 6.97
C SER A 599 -63.13 -10.78 5.78
N ARG A 600 -62.25 -9.97 5.16
CA ARG A 600 -61.98 -9.80 3.71
C ARG A 600 -62.83 -8.84 2.86
N ARG A 601 -62.07 -7.93 2.23
CA ARG A 601 -62.13 -7.52 0.80
C ARG A 601 -63.38 -6.71 0.36
N ALA A 602 -63.32 -5.93 -0.71
CA ALA A 602 -62.20 -5.23 -1.38
C ALA A 602 -62.80 -4.28 -2.44
N SER A 603 -61.94 -3.41 -3.00
CA SER A 603 -62.16 -2.76 -4.30
C SER A 603 -63.32 -1.72 -4.32
N GLU A 604 -63.53 -0.84 -5.31
CA GLU A 604 -62.94 -0.56 -6.63
C GLU A 604 -62.65 0.96 -6.73
N SER A 605 -61.55 1.40 -7.38
CA SER A 605 -61.53 2.09 -8.69
C SER A 605 -61.99 3.59 -8.63
N SER A 606 -61.71 4.47 -9.61
CA SER A 606 -60.95 4.35 -10.86
C SER A 606 -60.40 5.73 -11.29
N GLU A 607 -59.42 5.73 -12.22
CA GLU A 607 -59.23 6.69 -13.34
C GLU A 607 -59.11 8.24 -13.06
N SER A 608 -58.41 9.06 -13.85
CA SER A 608 -57.47 8.81 -14.96
C SER A 608 -56.51 10.00 -15.22
N GLU A 609 -55.47 9.69 -16.00
CA GLU A 609 -54.65 10.50 -16.93
C GLU A 609 -55.07 11.98 -17.19
N THR A 610 -54.16 12.95 -17.42
CA THR A 610 -53.39 13.05 -18.68
C THR A 610 -52.26 14.11 -18.68
N VAL A 611 -51.27 13.85 -19.54
CA VAL A 611 -50.12 14.63 -20.07
C VAL A 611 -50.17 16.19 -20.15
N ALA A 612 -49.00 16.86 -19.97
CA ALA A 612 -48.18 17.45 -21.07
C ALA A 612 -47.24 18.64 -20.70
N SER A 613 -46.00 18.58 -21.24
CA SER A 613 -45.16 19.68 -21.79
C SER A 613 -44.47 20.77 -20.92
N SER A 614 -43.15 20.60 -20.84
CA SER A 614 -42.01 21.53 -20.86
C SER A 614 -42.18 23.03 -21.20
N ALA A 615 -41.43 23.88 -20.47
CA ALA A 615 -40.68 25.04 -21.03
C ALA A 615 -39.54 25.50 -20.09
N THR A 616 -38.47 26.05 -20.67
CA THR A 616 -37.21 26.47 -20.00
C THR A 616 -37.19 27.98 -19.71
N THR A 617 -36.61 28.45 -18.60
CA THR A 617 -36.04 29.81 -18.45
C THR A 617 -35.03 29.90 -17.28
N VAL A 618 -34.38 31.05 -17.10
CA VAL A 618 -33.01 31.19 -16.56
C VAL A 618 -32.92 32.14 -15.34
N GLN A 619 -32.01 31.81 -14.40
CA GLN A 619 -31.38 32.67 -13.36
C GLN A 619 -32.11 32.96 -12.00
N PRO A 620 -31.40 33.43 -10.93
CA PRO A 620 -31.47 32.82 -9.59
C PRO A 620 -31.79 33.81 -8.42
N PRO A 621 -31.34 33.52 -7.17
CA PRO A 621 -32.09 32.91 -6.07
C PRO A 621 -32.79 33.93 -5.14
N PRO A 622 -33.60 33.48 -4.15
CA PRO A 622 -33.09 33.56 -2.77
C PRO A 622 -33.60 32.46 -1.80
N VAL A 623 -32.83 32.25 -0.71
CA VAL A 623 -33.11 31.57 0.59
C VAL A 623 -34.15 30.42 0.67
N PRO A 624 -33.73 29.19 1.04
CA PRO A 624 -34.64 28.18 1.59
C PRO A 624 -34.74 28.29 3.13
N GLN A 625 -35.88 28.77 3.64
CA GLN A 625 -36.32 28.37 4.98
C GLN A 625 -36.80 26.91 4.90
N GLN A 626 -36.30 26.05 5.79
CA GLN A 626 -36.69 24.64 5.82
C GLN A 626 -37.96 24.44 6.66
N ASP A 627 -39.11 24.34 5.99
CA ASP A 627 -40.30 23.77 6.61
C ASP A 627 -40.13 22.26 6.81
N LEU A 628 -40.02 21.84 8.07
CA LEU A 628 -40.13 20.44 8.48
C LEU A 628 -41.61 20.08 8.69
N GLN A 629 -42.28 19.59 7.64
CA GLN A 629 -43.26 18.48 7.71
C GLN A 629 -43.95 18.22 6.37
N ALA A 630 -43.45 17.25 5.62
CA ALA A 630 -44.23 16.55 4.60
C ALA A 630 -43.89 15.06 4.67
N VAL A 631 -44.76 14.25 5.27
CA VAL A 631 -44.60 12.78 5.27
C VAL A 631 -44.70 12.31 3.82
N PRO A 632 -43.62 11.73 3.23
CA PRO A 632 -43.65 11.39 1.81
C PRO A 632 -44.69 10.31 1.55
N SER A 633 -45.52 10.52 0.53
CA SER A 633 -46.55 9.57 0.09
C SER A 633 -45.97 8.15 -0.04
N LYS A 634 -46.74 7.12 0.32
CA LYS A 634 -46.33 5.71 0.26
C LYS A 634 -45.77 5.31 -1.12
N LYS A 635 -46.24 5.93 -2.22
CA LYS A 635 -45.66 5.75 -3.56
C LYS A 635 -44.25 6.34 -3.69
N VAL A 636 -44.01 7.55 -3.17
CA VAL A 636 -42.69 8.20 -3.16
C VAL A 636 -41.70 7.41 -2.30
N LEU A 637 -42.15 6.88 -1.15
CA LEU A 637 -41.34 5.98 -0.32
C LEU A 637 -41.00 4.68 -1.07
N VAL A 638 -41.95 4.05 -1.74
CA VAL A 638 -41.70 2.84 -2.55
C VAL A 638 -40.77 3.13 -3.72
N GLU A 639 -40.93 4.24 -4.43
CA GLU A 639 -40.04 4.64 -5.54
C GLU A 639 -38.62 4.99 -5.04
N ARG A 640 -38.51 5.61 -3.85
CA ARG A 640 -37.24 5.85 -3.17
C ARG A 640 -36.59 4.53 -2.74
N ILE A 641 -37.35 3.59 -2.20
CA ILE A 641 -36.89 2.23 -1.84
C ILE A 641 -36.43 1.49 -3.08
N LEU A 642 -37.16 1.52 -4.20
CA LEU A 642 -36.76 0.87 -5.45
C LEU A 642 -35.50 1.50 -6.06
N ARG A 643 -35.37 2.84 -6.06
CA ARG A 643 -34.12 3.51 -6.46
C ARG A 643 -32.94 3.14 -5.55
N LEU A 644 -33.17 3.07 -4.24
CA LEU A 644 -32.14 2.66 -3.28
C LEU A 644 -31.75 1.19 -3.49
N GLN A 645 -32.71 0.28 -3.64
CA GLN A 645 -32.46 -1.13 -3.96
C GLN A 645 -31.71 -1.30 -5.28
N GLN A 646 -32.03 -0.53 -6.31
CA GLN A 646 -31.30 -0.57 -7.59
C GLN A 646 -29.90 0.05 -7.51
N ALA A 647 -29.71 1.09 -6.69
CA ALA A 647 -28.39 1.66 -6.41
C ALA A 647 -27.53 0.69 -5.58
N THR A 648 -28.10 0.07 -4.55
CA THR A 648 -27.47 -0.98 -3.75
C THR A 648 -27.13 -2.20 -4.60
N ALA A 649 -28.02 -2.66 -5.49
CA ALA A 649 -27.74 -3.77 -6.40
C ALA A 649 -26.52 -3.47 -7.30
N ARG A 650 -26.47 -2.28 -7.93
CA ARG A 650 -25.30 -1.84 -8.72
C ARG A 650 -24.04 -1.68 -7.88
N GLN A 651 -24.18 -1.31 -6.61
CA GLN A 651 -23.06 -1.22 -5.68
C GLN A 651 -22.54 -2.62 -5.31
N THR A 652 -23.44 -3.59 -5.09
CA THR A 652 -23.11 -5.01 -4.89
C THR A 652 -22.44 -5.60 -6.13
N GLU A 653 -23.01 -5.43 -7.34
CA GLU A 653 -22.38 -5.86 -8.60
C GLU A 653 -20.96 -5.28 -8.77
N ARG A 654 -20.75 -4.02 -8.36
CA ARG A 654 -19.42 -3.37 -8.40
C ARG A 654 -18.48 -3.90 -7.31
N ILE A 655 -18.99 -4.24 -6.13
CA ILE A 655 -18.22 -4.90 -5.06
C ILE A 655 -17.80 -6.30 -5.54
N GLU A 656 -18.74 -7.13 -6.01
CA GLU A 656 -18.48 -8.46 -6.56
C GLU A 656 -17.47 -8.40 -7.72
N PHE A 657 -17.58 -7.41 -8.62
CA PHE A 657 -16.58 -7.21 -9.68
C PHE A 657 -15.18 -6.91 -9.12
N LEU A 658 -15.08 -6.02 -8.13
CA LEU A 658 -13.81 -5.65 -7.50
C LEU A 658 -13.22 -6.79 -6.67
N GLU A 659 -14.05 -7.57 -5.97
CA GLU A 659 -13.66 -8.77 -5.22
C GLU A 659 -13.12 -9.85 -6.16
N ASN A 660 -13.83 -10.15 -7.25
CA ASN A 660 -13.37 -11.09 -8.29
C ASN A 660 -12.06 -10.63 -8.95
N HIS A 661 -11.93 -9.33 -9.28
CA HIS A 661 -10.70 -8.77 -9.84
C HIS A 661 -9.53 -8.82 -8.85
N THR A 662 -9.79 -8.56 -7.56
CA THR A 662 -8.79 -8.67 -6.49
C THR A 662 -8.36 -10.12 -6.27
N ALA A 663 -9.30 -11.07 -6.28
CA ALA A 663 -9.00 -12.50 -6.19
C ALA A 663 -8.17 -12.99 -7.40
N ALA A 664 -8.46 -12.51 -8.62
CA ALA A 664 -7.66 -12.79 -9.81
C ALA A 664 -6.24 -12.23 -9.69
N LEU A 665 -6.09 -10.96 -9.27
CA LEU A 665 -4.79 -10.34 -8.99
C LEU A 665 -4.00 -11.10 -7.92
N VAL A 666 -4.62 -11.50 -6.82
CA VAL A 666 -3.98 -12.32 -5.77
C VAL A 666 -3.54 -13.67 -6.31
N SER A 667 -4.37 -14.35 -7.13
CA SER A 667 -3.98 -15.60 -7.79
C SER A 667 -2.78 -15.42 -8.72
N GLU A 668 -2.73 -14.32 -9.46
CA GLU A 668 -1.63 -14.04 -10.38
C GLU A 668 -0.35 -13.61 -9.67
N VAL A 669 -0.44 -12.82 -8.60
CA VAL A 669 0.67 -12.52 -7.69
C VAL A 669 1.19 -13.81 -7.05
N GLN A 670 0.32 -14.70 -6.57
CA GLN A 670 0.75 -16.00 -6.04
C GLN A 670 1.42 -16.89 -7.09
N LYS A 671 0.93 -16.90 -8.34
CA LYS A 671 1.59 -17.61 -9.45
C LYS A 671 2.97 -17.01 -9.74
N LYS A 672 3.08 -15.68 -9.84
CA LYS A 672 4.34 -14.96 -10.05
C LYS A 672 5.32 -15.17 -8.90
N SER A 673 4.88 -15.09 -7.64
CA SER A 673 5.69 -15.43 -6.46
C SER A 673 6.11 -16.89 -6.43
N LYS A 674 5.30 -17.85 -6.88
CA LYS A 674 5.72 -19.26 -7.01
C LYS A 674 6.79 -19.44 -8.10
N VAL A 675 6.66 -18.74 -9.23
CA VAL A 675 7.70 -18.74 -10.27
C VAL A 675 8.98 -18.10 -9.74
N VAL A 676 8.91 -16.93 -9.09
CA VAL A 676 10.05 -16.26 -8.47
C VAL A 676 10.68 -17.13 -7.38
N GLN A 677 9.93 -17.73 -6.47
CA GLN A 677 10.46 -18.69 -5.49
C GLN A 677 11.11 -19.90 -6.16
N HIS A 678 10.53 -20.44 -7.23
CA HIS A 678 11.13 -21.55 -7.98
C HIS A 678 12.46 -21.15 -8.66
N TYR A 679 12.59 -19.90 -9.13
CA TYR A 679 13.86 -19.38 -9.64
C TYR A 679 14.85 -19.04 -8.52
N MET A 680 14.42 -18.43 -7.41
CA MET A 680 15.28 -18.08 -6.27
C MET A 680 15.81 -19.32 -5.53
N LEU A 681 14.99 -20.35 -5.32
CA LEU A 681 15.42 -21.63 -4.75
C LEU A 681 16.35 -22.38 -5.71
N ARG A 682 16.20 -22.17 -7.02
CA ARG A 682 17.10 -22.70 -8.04
C ARG A 682 18.43 -21.94 -8.07
N ASP A 683 18.45 -20.61 -7.98
CA ASP A 683 19.70 -19.83 -7.91
C ASP A 683 20.45 -20.05 -6.59
N GLN A 684 19.77 -20.07 -5.45
CA GLN A 684 20.38 -20.33 -4.14
C GLN A 684 20.95 -21.75 -3.98
N THR A 685 20.72 -22.67 -4.93
CA THR A 685 21.27 -24.03 -4.91
C THR A 685 21.97 -24.47 -6.21
N ALA A 686 21.99 -23.64 -7.26
CA ALA A 686 22.53 -24.03 -8.58
C ALA A 686 23.49 -22.98 -9.18
N GLY A 687 24.51 -22.62 -8.40
CA GLY A 687 25.80 -22.25 -8.98
C GLY A 687 26.36 -23.41 -9.81
N ALA A 688 26.10 -23.41 -11.11
CA ALA A 688 26.79 -24.20 -12.15
C ALA A 688 26.82 -25.74 -12.03
N LEU A 689 26.00 -26.40 -11.21
CA LEU A 689 25.97 -27.87 -11.12
C LEU A 689 24.58 -28.48 -11.39
N THR A 690 24.59 -29.59 -12.14
CA THR A 690 23.42 -30.41 -12.40
C THR A 690 22.96 -31.13 -11.14
N THR A 691 21.66 -31.33 -10.97
CA THR A 691 21.13 -32.00 -9.78
C THR A 691 21.63 -33.44 -9.72
N SER A 692 21.94 -33.96 -8.53
CA SER A 692 22.49 -35.32 -8.37
C SER A 692 21.58 -36.41 -8.96
N ARG A 693 20.27 -36.15 -8.97
CA ARG A 693 19.25 -36.99 -9.63
C ARG A 693 19.30 -36.92 -11.17
N SER A 694 19.69 -35.77 -11.73
CA SER A 694 19.99 -35.65 -13.17
C SER A 694 21.26 -36.42 -13.55
N ASP A 695 22.29 -36.43 -12.70
CA ASP A 695 23.54 -37.10 -13.02
C ASP A 695 23.44 -38.63 -12.84
N GLN A 696 22.64 -39.11 -11.88
CA GLN A 696 22.24 -40.52 -11.83
C GLN A 696 21.49 -40.94 -13.11
N ASN A 697 20.48 -40.17 -13.55
CA ASN A 697 19.77 -40.45 -14.80
C ASN A 697 20.69 -40.39 -16.04
N LYS A 698 21.67 -39.47 -16.11
CA LYS A 698 22.68 -39.47 -17.18
C LYS A 698 23.54 -40.73 -17.13
N SER A 699 23.97 -41.17 -15.94
CA SER A 699 24.77 -42.39 -15.79
C SER A 699 24.02 -43.65 -16.25
N GLU A 700 22.70 -43.70 -16.08
CA GLU A 700 21.86 -44.78 -16.61
C GLU A 700 21.66 -44.66 -18.12
N LEU A 701 21.45 -43.45 -18.66
CA LEU A 701 21.35 -43.22 -20.11
C LEU A 701 22.62 -43.63 -20.87
N VAL A 702 23.79 -43.49 -20.24
CA VAL A 702 25.08 -43.95 -20.78
C VAL A 702 25.22 -45.47 -20.70
N LYS A 703 24.65 -46.13 -19.68
CA LYS A 703 24.66 -47.61 -19.55
C LYS A 703 23.79 -48.32 -20.60
N TYR A 704 22.64 -47.76 -20.96
CA TYR A 704 21.75 -48.29 -22.02
C TYR A 704 22.12 -47.76 -23.42
N GLY A 705 23.41 -47.54 -23.67
CA GLY A 705 23.89 -46.76 -24.80
C GLY A 705 23.58 -47.37 -26.18
N ASN A 706 22.75 -46.67 -26.96
CA ASN A 706 22.77 -46.67 -28.43
C ASN A 706 22.03 -45.45 -29.04
N GLY A 707 21.94 -44.32 -28.32
CA GLY A 707 21.24 -43.11 -28.77
C GLY A 707 22.12 -41.86 -28.81
N ILE A 708 21.68 -40.82 -29.55
CA ILE A 708 22.38 -39.54 -29.77
C ILE A 708 22.92 -38.93 -28.47
N MET A 709 22.15 -38.96 -27.38
CA MET A 709 22.56 -38.44 -26.06
C MET A 709 23.79 -39.18 -25.50
N ALA A 710 23.88 -40.51 -25.68
CA ALA A 710 25.00 -41.29 -25.17
C ALA A 710 26.31 -40.96 -25.91
N ALA A 711 26.24 -40.62 -27.20
CA ALA A 711 27.42 -40.24 -27.99
C ALA A 711 27.91 -38.80 -27.70
N ILE A 712 27.01 -37.89 -27.35
CA ILE A 712 27.35 -36.49 -27.03
C ILE A 712 27.89 -36.34 -25.60
N TYR A 713 27.31 -37.07 -24.62
CA TYR A 713 27.72 -36.97 -23.22
C TYR A 713 28.73 -38.05 -22.79
N GLY A 714 28.83 -39.18 -23.50
CA GLY A 714 29.80 -40.25 -23.24
C GLY A 714 31.18 -39.94 -23.80
N GLY A 715 31.77 -38.82 -23.37
CA GLY A 715 33.03 -38.27 -23.88
C GLY A 715 34.14 -39.33 -24.00
N SER A 716 34.87 -39.27 -25.12
CA SER A 716 35.85 -40.25 -25.59
C SER A 716 37.07 -40.41 -24.66
N SER A 717 36.90 -41.13 -23.55
CA SER A 717 37.99 -41.39 -22.59
C SER A 717 37.99 -42.82 -22.04
N LYS A 718 39.02 -43.55 -22.50
CA LYS A 718 39.60 -44.83 -22.00
C LYS A 718 38.96 -46.16 -22.44
N ALA A 719 39.90 -47.07 -22.74
CA ALA A 719 39.80 -48.53 -22.87
C ALA A 719 39.21 -49.12 -24.17
N GLY A 720 40.11 -49.31 -25.16
CA GLY A 720 40.27 -50.59 -25.89
C GLY A 720 39.20 -51.00 -26.90
N GLY A 721 39.60 -51.03 -28.18
CA GLY A 721 38.82 -51.62 -29.28
C GLY A 721 38.57 -50.62 -30.40
N GLU A 722 38.78 -51.07 -31.63
CA GLU A 722 38.60 -50.26 -32.84
C GLU A 722 37.11 -49.96 -33.09
N ASN A 723 36.84 -48.85 -33.78
CA ASN A 723 35.52 -48.45 -34.32
C ASN A 723 34.38 -48.12 -33.33
N LYS A 724 34.53 -47.02 -32.57
CA LYS A 724 33.37 -46.26 -32.06
C LYS A 724 33.54 -44.74 -32.03
N ALA A 725 34.21 -44.18 -33.05
CA ALA A 725 34.08 -42.77 -33.40
C ALA A 725 32.64 -42.46 -33.87
N MET A 726 32.24 -41.18 -33.84
CA MET A 726 30.92 -40.73 -34.30
C MET A 726 30.63 -41.25 -35.72
N SER A 727 29.69 -42.19 -35.85
CA SER A 727 29.32 -42.75 -37.16
C SER A 727 28.77 -41.65 -38.08
N LEU A 728 29.12 -41.70 -39.36
CA LEU A 728 28.61 -40.78 -40.38
C LEU A 728 27.07 -40.75 -40.38
N GLU A 729 26.43 -41.91 -40.23
CA GLU A 729 24.98 -42.06 -40.14
C GLU A 729 24.39 -41.31 -38.93
N LEU A 730 25.03 -41.40 -37.77
CA LEU A 730 24.64 -40.67 -36.56
C LEU A 730 24.84 -39.15 -36.72
N SER A 731 25.91 -38.72 -37.39
CA SER A 731 26.18 -37.30 -37.68
C SER A 731 25.15 -36.70 -38.65
N LEU A 732 24.66 -37.49 -39.61
CA LEU A 732 23.61 -37.11 -40.53
C LEU A 732 22.24 -37.06 -39.82
N GLU A 733 21.94 -37.99 -38.92
CA GLU A 733 20.71 -37.95 -38.12
C GLU A 733 20.68 -36.76 -37.15
N ILE A 734 21.81 -36.41 -36.54
CA ILE A 734 21.96 -35.20 -35.70
C ILE A 734 21.72 -33.94 -36.53
N ASN A 735 22.35 -33.80 -37.70
CA ASN A 735 22.12 -32.67 -38.59
C ASN A 735 20.66 -32.57 -39.04
N LYS A 736 20.03 -33.69 -39.41
CA LYS A 736 18.63 -33.72 -39.81
C LYS A 736 17.69 -33.27 -38.68
N LYS A 737 17.94 -33.70 -37.43
CA LYS A 737 17.16 -33.29 -36.26
C LYS A 737 17.39 -31.81 -35.90
N LEU A 738 18.63 -31.33 -35.95
CA LEU A 738 18.94 -29.91 -35.76
C LEU A 738 18.27 -29.03 -36.82
N GLN A 739 18.29 -29.47 -38.09
CA GLN A 739 17.61 -28.79 -39.19
C GLN A 739 16.10 -28.72 -38.95
N THR A 740 15.43 -29.82 -38.58
CA THR A 740 13.99 -29.80 -38.25
C THR A 740 13.67 -28.87 -37.07
N VAL A 741 14.53 -28.80 -36.04
CA VAL A 741 14.35 -27.87 -34.91
C VAL A 741 14.55 -26.41 -35.35
N LEU A 742 15.52 -26.14 -36.23
CA LEU A 742 15.73 -24.81 -36.83
C LEU A 742 14.55 -24.38 -37.69
N GLU A 743 14.02 -25.27 -38.54
CA GLU A 743 12.85 -25.03 -39.40
C GLU A 743 11.59 -24.73 -38.58
N ASP A 744 11.30 -25.54 -37.54
CA ASP A 744 10.18 -25.31 -36.61
C ASP A 744 10.36 -24.02 -35.78
N THR A 745 11.58 -23.70 -35.36
CA THR A 745 11.90 -22.45 -34.64
C THR A 745 11.76 -21.22 -35.54
N LEU A 746 12.19 -21.30 -36.80
CA LEU A 746 12.01 -20.25 -37.80
C LEU A 746 10.52 -20.03 -38.10
N LEU A 747 9.76 -21.11 -38.31
CA LEU A 747 8.32 -21.03 -38.55
C LEU A 747 7.59 -20.36 -37.38
N LYS A 748 7.89 -20.78 -36.14
CA LYS A 748 7.34 -20.15 -34.92
C LYS A 748 7.69 -18.67 -34.80
N ASN A 749 8.92 -18.27 -35.13
CA ASN A 749 9.34 -16.87 -35.11
C ASN A 749 8.63 -16.04 -36.19
N ILE A 750 8.38 -16.60 -37.38
CA ILE A 750 7.59 -15.95 -38.44
C ILE A 750 6.15 -15.74 -37.97
N THR A 751 5.48 -16.79 -37.46
CA THR A 751 4.11 -16.68 -36.93
C THR A 751 4.01 -15.74 -35.73
N LEU A 752 5.01 -15.72 -34.83
CA LEU A 752 5.06 -14.76 -33.73
C LEU A 752 5.18 -13.32 -34.24
N LYS A 753 5.98 -13.08 -35.29
CA LYS A 753 6.10 -11.76 -35.91
C LYS A 753 4.78 -11.32 -36.56
N GLU A 754 4.13 -12.18 -37.33
CA GLU A 754 2.82 -11.89 -37.94
C GLU A 754 1.76 -11.54 -36.89
N ASN A 755 1.70 -12.29 -35.78
CA ASN A 755 0.82 -12.00 -34.65
C ASN A 755 1.13 -10.66 -33.99
N LEU A 756 2.43 -10.29 -33.88
CA LEU A 756 2.88 -9.04 -33.28
C LEU A 756 2.54 -7.84 -34.19
N ASP A 757 2.68 -8.00 -35.51
CA ASP A 757 2.28 -7.00 -36.51
C ASP A 757 0.74 -6.79 -36.49
N VAL A 758 -0.06 -7.86 -36.38
CA VAL A 758 -1.53 -7.79 -36.21
C VAL A 758 -1.94 -7.10 -34.91
N LEU A 759 -1.27 -7.42 -33.79
CA LEU A 759 -1.50 -6.73 -32.51
C LEU A 759 -1.11 -5.26 -32.58
N GLY A 760 -0.03 -4.93 -33.28
CA GLY A 760 0.38 -3.55 -33.58
C GLY A 760 -0.72 -2.77 -34.29
N LEU A 761 -1.29 -3.35 -35.37
CA LEU A 761 -2.40 -2.73 -36.12
C LEU A 761 -3.65 -2.49 -35.26
N GLU A 762 -4.01 -3.41 -34.36
CA GLU A 762 -5.19 -3.22 -33.49
C GLU A 762 -4.91 -2.23 -32.34
N VAL A 763 -3.68 -2.18 -31.79
CA VAL A 763 -3.27 -1.11 -30.87
C VAL A 763 -3.37 0.26 -31.54
N ASP A 764 -2.96 0.35 -32.81
CA ASP A 764 -3.07 1.55 -33.64
C ASP A 764 -4.54 1.96 -33.90
N ASN A 765 -5.40 0.97 -34.15
CA ASN A 765 -6.84 1.13 -34.33
C ASN A 765 -7.52 1.63 -33.03
N LEU A 766 -7.21 1.00 -31.89
CA LEU A 766 -7.69 1.41 -30.57
C LEU A 766 -7.18 2.80 -30.19
N THR A 767 -5.92 3.13 -30.49
CA THR A 767 -5.33 4.46 -30.25
C THR A 767 -6.03 5.53 -31.09
N ARG A 768 -6.37 5.24 -32.37
CA ARG A 768 -7.19 6.14 -33.20
C ARG A 768 -8.59 6.32 -32.62
N LYS A 769 -9.25 5.23 -32.21
CA LYS A 769 -10.58 5.28 -31.56
C LYS A 769 -10.57 6.10 -30.27
N LEU A 770 -9.54 5.95 -29.44
CA LEU A 770 -9.37 6.73 -28.20
C LEU A 770 -9.30 8.23 -28.51
N ARG A 771 -8.43 8.65 -29.44
CA ARG A 771 -8.31 10.05 -29.86
C ARG A 771 -9.62 10.61 -30.44
N THR A 772 -10.40 9.82 -31.19
CA THR A 772 -11.71 10.26 -31.67
C THR A 772 -12.75 10.40 -30.55
N MET A 773 -12.69 9.56 -29.51
CA MET A 773 -13.56 9.68 -28.32
C MET A 773 -13.19 10.92 -27.49
N GLU A 774 -11.89 11.18 -27.29
CA GLU A 774 -11.38 12.38 -26.62
C GLU A 774 -11.78 13.68 -27.36
N ALA A 775 -11.70 13.67 -28.70
CA ALA A 775 -12.13 14.77 -29.54
C ALA A 775 -13.66 14.98 -29.54
N CYS A 776 -14.46 13.92 -29.44
CA CYS A 776 -15.92 14.03 -29.29
C CYS A 776 -16.34 14.46 -27.88
N SER A 777 -15.57 14.13 -26.84
CA SER A 777 -15.83 14.55 -25.45
C SER A 777 -15.40 16.00 -25.15
N SER A 778 -14.82 16.69 -26.13
CA SER A 778 -14.36 18.09 -26.06
C SER A 778 -15.25 19.06 -26.86
N LYS A 779 -16.48 18.64 -27.17
CA LYS A 779 -17.57 19.44 -27.76
C LYS A 779 -18.84 19.30 -26.93
#